data_AF-A0A9J7LQA9-F1
#
_entry.id   AF-A0A9J7LQA9-F1
#
_cell.length_a   1.000
_cell.length_b   1.000
_cell.length_c   1.000
_cell.angle_alpha   90.00
_cell.angle_beta   90.00
_cell.angle_gamma   90.00
#
_symmetry.space_group_name_H-M   'P 1'
#
loop_
_entity.id
_entity.type
_entity.pdbx_description
1 polymer ?
#
loop_
_entity_poly.entity_id
_entity_poly.type
_entity_poly.pdbx_seq_one_letter_code
_entity_poly.pdbx_strand_id
1 'polypeptide(L)'
;MNNSTCPLNVAPSNDCANSHKVLQNLSSWRRYRTDNIPTHRYCLAVLGRTVEVTMGYKVLLATFLLVCAGVCQGDTTSEDSATVCTGECAEFELLCSTPEYDVRRYKSALWVSTTMPDLSLSQATARGRKRLHDYFRGANDKRLKTSYTAPMVTQTREPSESPVREITVSMPLPKKVTKSPPTPTDSRVVIDLVPETIMYVKKFAGRSPSVGFIADLEARNFFKTLKTKKEPFYGNDGYYYVAQYGSPGSSDRNMHNEIWVFAMNERSYKYLEFNDQTADGRVLPKCLRGVETMVWEKMDQSDIPLLTRKQCSTTYCQASNNCPKAETEKVEGIDDMSIRLKIFKGGSRSFVYTPPTCHYDTASHASLGPLVESLKASDVSSSEINLMVTVVMEKREELDGKNSCQKFFKVKFVAGGAKGSRSREDVEMKEEAGLQMPKTVEALHQGEDSVSGVYSKCFGGNAYYEPTTIASTAKMLMERLKDKKKCFLGDHISVVEYHPQYRLFDRHNEIHLDADPDCSDQEGRPEFTFNLPLSKDYSRTDMRPSLGDQCDTHHQCPNTTTIMRLENNLEMFQYAPGSWFLSKSPTKSCSIREAFNKALNPFLSYLNGKNEGNSKIDMIIPLYGKVNAFAQPGSCETVTTVSTMVPGNFADNPLKPIEDTVSVQRLEAEKRFIRSLYKGKVGSGELERHLIGLIVDVGNLKPFGLEYNPQNMWLATYGDARTREELLEVVIEVKKAPKDGQDVIMSEETGDERKEDASDGKVALPKPEGCSESVCPTVYVTKNHSNFMELLLPSRRSVCHLTKLCGDPRTSGRQLIRPILGYFNGDNSANKKIKNFAVPLFKVRLYSAEEEEKGISPCDREYQACVRLPDEYKDIPEPNNKELSIFTASKGLHGYGIAVRGHVSEAVASEATSTLMQTLDKENVPYDKASENCRSIQE
;
A
#
# COMPACT_ATOMS: atom_id res chain seq x y z
N MET A 1 35.72 50.91 51.02
CA MET A 1 37.12 51.02 51.47
C MET A 1 37.94 50.00 50.71
N ASN A 2 39.02 50.46 50.06
CA ASN A 2 40.19 49.76 49.49
C ASN A 2 40.08 48.33 48.91
N ASN A 3 40.24 48.25 47.59
CA ASN A 3 41.29 47.54 46.79
C ASN A 3 41.69 46.09 47.17
N SER A 4 41.98 45.17 46.24
CA SER A 4 42.63 45.36 44.92
C SER A 4 42.35 44.25 43.87
N THR A 5 42.13 44.66 42.61
CA THR A 5 42.66 44.08 41.32
C THR A 5 42.58 42.57 40.96
N CYS A 6 41.64 42.21 40.06
CA CYS A 6 41.82 41.89 38.60
C CYS A 6 43.13 41.25 38.04
N PRO A 7 43.15 40.66 36.80
CA PRO A 7 42.10 39.89 36.07
C PRO A 7 42.61 38.76 35.07
N LEU A 8 41.66 38.11 34.36
CA LEU A 8 41.72 37.62 32.95
C LEU A 8 42.69 36.49 32.45
N ASN A 9 42.06 35.34 32.14
CA ASN A 9 41.90 34.69 30.81
C ASN A 9 43.02 33.96 29.99
N VAL A 10 42.49 32.99 29.21
CA VAL A 10 43.00 32.23 28.02
C VAL A 10 43.93 31.01 28.26
N ALA A 11 43.60 29.92 27.55
CA ALA A 11 44.39 28.70 27.34
C ALA A 11 45.44 28.91 26.20
N PRO A 12 46.23 27.93 25.67
CA PRO A 12 45.75 26.62 25.18
C PRO A 12 46.75 25.42 25.24
N SER A 13 46.28 24.30 24.67
CA SER A 13 47.03 23.21 23.99
C SER A 13 47.85 22.18 24.78
N ASN A 14 47.74 20.94 24.29
CA ASN A 14 48.45 19.73 24.72
C ASN A 14 49.94 19.78 24.34
N ASP A 15 50.80 19.03 25.06
CA ASP A 15 51.51 17.90 24.41
C ASP A 15 52.01 16.83 25.39
N CYS A 16 52.49 15.71 24.85
CA CYS A 16 52.78 14.45 25.56
C CYS A 16 54.20 14.29 26.16
N ALA A 17 54.38 13.17 26.87
CA ALA A 17 55.62 12.63 27.48
C ALA A 17 56.02 13.25 28.85
N ASN A 18 56.71 12.54 29.76
CA ASN A 18 57.47 11.30 29.59
C ASN A 18 57.47 10.39 30.85
N SER A 19 57.79 9.11 30.66
CA SER A 19 57.75 8.04 31.68
C SER A 19 59.14 7.60 32.18
N HIS A 20 59.26 7.09 33.42
CA HIS A 20 60.25 6.07 33.88
C HIS A 20 60.18 5.87 35.42
N LYS A 21 60.52 4.74 36.07
CA LYS A 21 60.88 3.32 35.74
C LYS A 21 60.81 2.54 37.11
N VAL A 22 60.76 1.20 37.26
CA VAL A 22 61.89 0.22 37.19
C VAL A 22 61.39 -1.23 37.47
N LEU A 23 61.70 -2.16 36.54
CA LEU A 23 61.98 -3.63 36.63
C LEU A 23 61.12 -4.64 37.45
N GLN A 24 60.67 -5.71 36.77
CA GLN A 24 61.39 -7.02 36.74
C GLN A 24 60.94 -7.95 35.56
N ASN A 25 61.48 -9.18 35.46
CA ASN A 25 61.65 -10.03 34.26
C ASN A 25 61.41 -11.53 34.61
N LEU A 26 61.36 -12.56 33.72
CA LEU A 26 61.68 -12.75 32.29
C LEU A 26 61.00 -14.05 31.70
N SER A 27 61.20 -14.31 30.41
CA SER A 27 61.49 -15.63 29.77
C SER A 27 60.41 -16.58 29.14
N SER A 28 60.08 -16.31 27.86
CA SER A 28 60.56 -17.08 26.65
C SER A 28 59.88 -18.36 26.05
N TRP A 29 60.08 -18.53 24.71
CA TRP A 29 59.79 -19.68 23.79
C TRP A 29 58.32 -19.90 23.31
N ARG A 30 58.01 -20.32 22.06
CA ARG A 30 58.69 -20.28 20.72
C ARG A 30 57.64 -20.41 19.58
N ARG A 31 58.03 -20.13 18.32
CA ARG A 31 57.20 -20.30 17.09
C ARG A 31 56.84 -21.76 16.76
N TYR A 32 55.73 -21.98 16.05
CA TYR A 32 55.70 -22.81 14.83
C TYR A 32 54.67 -22.28 13.80
N ARG A 33 54.87 -22.62 12.52
CA ARG A 33 54.11 -22.19 11.32
C ARG A 33 53.87 -23.44 10.46
N THR A 34 52.66 -23.66 9.93
CA THR A 34 52.39 -24.39 8.66
C THR A 34 50.88 -24.42 8.30
N ASP A 35 50.53 -23.72 7.23
CA ASP A 35 49.91 -24.21 5.99
C ASP A 35 48.60 -25.06 5.97
N ASN A 36 47.57 -24.44 5.38
CA ASN A 36 46.78 -24.89 4.20
C ASN A 36 45.76 -26.07 4.19
N ILE A 37 44.47 -25.66 4.20
CA ILE A 37 43.31 -26.06 3.33
C ILE A 37 42.84 -27.56 3.33
N PRO A 38 41.73 -27.98 2.63
CA PRO A 38 40.60 -28.63 3.33
C PRO A 38 40.20 -30.02 2.77
N THR A 39 39.11 -30.63 3.25
CA THR A 39 37.91 -31.01 2.44
C THR A 39 36.88 -31.90 3.17
N HIS A 40 35.60 -31.53 2.98
CA HIS A 40 34.35 -32.32 2.86
C HIS A 40 34.15 -33.75 3.43
N ARG A 41 32.97 -33.88 4.08
CA ARG A 41 31.88 -34.90 3.95
C ARG A 41 32.24 -36.33 3.51
N TYR A 42 31.63 -37.35 4.12
CA TYR A 42 30.72 -38.26 3.40
C TYR A 42 29.76 -39.06 4.32
N CYS A 43 28.69 -39.55 3.68
CA CYS A 43 27.43 -40.15 4.14
C CYS A 43 27.45 -41.32 5.16
N LEU A 44 26.29 -41.54 5.79
CA LEU A 44 25.88 -42.84 6.34
C LEU A 44 25.73 -43.89 5.22
N ALA A 45 26.04 -45.14 5.55
CA ALA A 45 25.50 -46.33 4.90
C ALA A 45 25.17 -47.40 5.96
N VAL A 46 24.02 -48.07 5.80
CA VAL A 46 23.47 -49.03 6.77
C VAL A 46 23.89 -50.45 6.42
N LEU A 47 24.38 -51.20 7.40
CA LEU A 47 24.32 -52.67 7.41
C LEU A 47 23.93 -53.13 8.82
N GLY A 48 22.82 -53.87 8.92
CA GLY A 48 22.31 -54.35 10.21
C GLY A 48 22.67 -55.82 10.47
N ARG A 49 22.52 -56.24 11.74
CA ARG A 49 21.95 -57.54 12.09
C ARG A 49 21.46 -57.56 13.55
N THR A 50 20.49 -58.43 13.76
CA THR A 50 19.65 -58.60 14.96
C THR A 50 20.36 -59.28 16.14
N VAL A 51 20.07 -58.83 17.37
CA VAL A 51 19.86 -59.70 18.54
C VAL A 51 18.73 -59.10 19.39
N GLU A 52 17.73 -59.89 19.75
CA GLU A 52 16.65 -59.48 20.65
C GLU A 52 16.97 -59.77 22.12
N VAL A 53 16.67 -58.78 22.97
CA VAL A 53 16.07 -58.89 24.32
C VAL A 53 16.76 -59.77 25.37
N THR A 54 17.23 -59.12 26.45
CA THR A 54 16.86 -59.57 27.80
C THR A 54 16.46 -58.41 28.72
N MET A 55 15.32 -58.60 29.36
CA MET A 55 14.52 -57.66 30.14
C MET A 55 15.22 -57.12 31.40
N GLY A 56 15.72 -55.87 31.35
CA GLY A 56 16.23 -55.15 32.53
C GLY A 56 15.87 -53.65 32.60
N TYR A 57 15.24 -53.10 31.56
CA TYR A 57 15.17 -51.64 31.34
C TYR A 57 13.79 -50.98 31.59
N LYS A 58 12.84 -51.66 32.23
CA LYS A 58 11.47 -51.12 32.41
C LYS A 58 11.24 -50.28 33.68
N VAL A 59 12.12 -50.31 34.67
CA VAL A 59 11.97 -49.52 35.91
C VAL A 59 12.75 -48.19 35.84
N LEU A 60 13.94 -48.19 35.24
CA LEU A 60 14.78 -46.98 35.10
C LEU A 60 14.30 -46.01 34.01
N LEU A 61 13.64 -46.48 32.94
CA LEU A 61 13.11 -45.58 31.92
C LEU A 61 11.86 -44.82 32.39
N ALA A 62 11.04 -45.42 33.27
CA ALA A 62 9.84 -44.79 33.79
C ALA A 62 10.16 -43.59 34.70
N THR A 63 11.20 -43.70 35.54
CA THR A 63 11.66 -42.60 36.38
C THR A 63 12.35 -41.50 35.58
N PHE A 64 13.10 -41.83 34.51
CA PHE A 64 13.69 -40.81 33.64
C PHE A 64 12.64 -40.09 32.79
N LEU A 65 11.62 -40.79 32.28
CA LEU A 65 10.51 -40.18 31.53
C LEU A 65 9.62 -39.29 32.40
N LEU A 66 9.41 -39.62 33.69
CA LEU A 66 8.69 -38.73 34.61
C LEU A 66 9.48 -37.46 34.97
N VAL A 67 10.81 -37.52 35.02
CA VAL A 67 11.67 -36.33 35.23
C VAL A 67 11.77 -35.48 33.95
N CYS A 68 11.81 -36.08 32.77
CA CYS A 68 11.78 -35.33 31.50
C CYS A 68 10.39 -34.76 31.16
N ALA A 69 9.30 -35.45 31.50
CA ALA A 69 7.93 -34.92 31.32
C ALA A 69 7.67 -33.70 32.24
N GLY A 70 8.28 -33.67 33.43
CA GLY A 70 8.21 -32.51 34.35
C GLY A 70 9.06 -31.29 33.95
N VAL A 71 9.83 -31.36 32.85
CA VAL A 71 10.76 -30.29 32.41
C VAL A 71 10.51 -29.86 30.95
N CYS A 72 9.61 -30.51 30.22
CA CYS A 72 9.31 -30.20 28.82
C CYS A 72 7.83 -29.92 28.49
N GLN A 73 6.99 -29.68 29.51
CA GLN A 73 5.70 -29.02 29.34
C GLN A 73 5.70 -27.66 30.05
N GLY A 74 6.53 -26.76 29.52
CA GLY A 74 6.21 -25.34 29.58
C GLY A 74 5.22 -25.03 28.47
N ASP A 75 3.93 -25.22 28.73
CA ASP A 75 2.91 -24.49 27.97
C ASP A 75 3.17 -23.01 28.25
N THR A 76 3.77 -22.29 27.30
CA THR A 76 3.88 -20.82 27.37
C THR A 76 2.53 -20.19 27.03
N THR A 77 1.50 -20.55 27.80
CA THR A 77 0.41 -19.64 28.11
C THR A 77 0.98 -18.37 28.75
N SER A 78 0.29 -17.26 28.53
CA SER A 78 0.75 -15.88 28.78
C SER A 78 0.86 -15.46 30.26
N GLU A 79 1.43 -16.30 31.13
CA GLU A 79 1.42 -16.06 32.58
C GLU A 79 2.30 -14.88 33.04
N ASP A 80 3.38 -14.53 32.33
CA ASP A 80 4.27 -13.42 32.73
C ASP A 80 3.70 -12.01 32.41
N SER A 81 2.56 -11.95 31.71
CA SER A 81 1.79 -10.70 31.49
C SER A 81 0.85 -10.37 32.66
N ALA A 82 0.44 -11.37 33.44
CA ALA A 82 -0.65 -11.24 34.41
C ALA A 82 -0.28 -10.47 35.69
N THR A 83 1.02 -10.34 36.01
CA THR A 83 1.48 -9.92 37.35
C THR A 83 1.85 -8.44 37.49
N VAL A 84 2.10 -7.73 36.37
CA VAL A 84 2.59 -6.33 36.38
C VAL A 84 1.45 -5.30 36.37
N CYS A 85 0.26 -5.69 35.88
CA CYS A 85 -0.87 -4.79 35.61
C CYS A 85 -2.05 -5.05 36.55
N THR A 86 -2.40 -4.07 37.40
CA THR A 86 -3.67 -4.08 38.15
C THR A 86 -4.75 -3.31 37.40
N GLY A 87 -5.37 -3.94 36.40
CA GLY A 87 -6.45 -3.36 35.60
C GLY A 87 -6.29 -3.60 34.10
N GLU A 88 -6.94 -2.77 33.29
CA GLU A 88 -6.81 -2.82 31.83
C GLU A 88 -5.49 -2.21 31.38
N CYS A 89 -4.73 -2.95 30.56
CA CYS A 89 -3.41 -2.55 30.08
C CYS A 89 -3.30 -2.53 28.55
N ALA A 90 -2.35 -1.74 28.04
CA ALA A 90 -1.96 -1.77 26.64
C ALA A 90 -1.52 -3.20 26.23
N GLU A 91 -2.21 -3.77 25.25
CA GLU A 91 -1.89 -5.11 24.74
C GLU A 91 -0.57 -5.12 23.97
N PHE A 92 0.25 -6.14 24.24
CA PHE A 92 1.44 -6.43 23.46
C PHE A 92 1.70 -7.93 23.31
N GLU A 93 2.37 -8.28 22.23
CA GLU A 93 3.02 -9.56 22.00
C GLU A 93 4.51 -9.44 22.39
N LEU A 94 5.04 -10.42 23.13
CA LEU A 94 6.48 -10.53 23.39
C LEU A 94 7.14 -11.26 22.23
N LEU A 95 7.82 -10.52 21.35
CA LEU A 95 8.47 -11.09 20.15
C LEU A 95 9.74 -11.86 20.52
N CYS A 96 10.55 -11.30 21.42
CA CYS A 96 11.70 -11.98 21.99
C CYS A 96 12.16 -11.32 23.29
N SER A 97 12.99 -12.01 24.07
CA SER A 97 13.62 -11.47 25.27
C SER A 97 15.11 -11.80 25.31
N THR A 98 15.88 -10.92 25.93
CA THR A 98 17.31 -11.06 26.21
C THR A 98 17.56 -10.73 27.69
N PRO A 99 18.70 -11.12 28.28
CA PRO A 99 19.03 -10.75 29.65
C PRO A 99 19.05 -9.24 29.91
N GLU A 100 19.17 -8.41 28.86
CA GLU A 100 19.27 -6.96 28.97
C GLU A 100 18.00 -6.18 28.57
N TYR A 101 17.11 -6.75 27.74
CA TYR A 101 15.87 -6.13 27.26
C TYR A 101 14.93 -7.12 26.55
N ASP A 102 13.65 -6.77 26.52
CA ASP A 102 12.61 -7.40 25.71
C ASP A 102 12.44 -6.66 24.36
N VAL A 103 11.93 -7.36 23.34
CA VAL A 103 11.34 -6.76 22.13
C VAL A 103 9.85 -7.08 22.14
N ARG A 104 9.01 -6.05 22.13
CA ARG A 104 7.56 -6.17 22.26
C ARG A 104 6.85 -5.45 21.13
N ARG A 105 5.76 -6.05 20.64
CA ARG A 105 4.87 -5.47 19.64
C ARG A 105 3.59 -5.02 20.33
N TYR A 106 3.42 -3.71 20.52
CA TYR A 106 2.20 -3.13 21.07
C TYR A 106 1.14 -2.99 19.98
N LYS A 107 -0.10 -3.42 20.27
CA LYS A 107 -1.24 -3.27 19.37
C LYS A 107 -1.61 -1.80 19.15
N SER A 108 -2.27 -1.51 18.03
CA SER A 108 -2.84 -0.20 17.77
C SER A 108 -3.92 0.15 18.81
N ALA A 109 -3.89 1.37 19.33
CA ALA A 109 -4.80 1.82 20.38
C ALA A 109 -4.98 3.35 20.36
N LEU A 110 -6.14 3.82 20.82
CA LEU A 110 -6.33 5.25 21.10
C LEU A 110 -5.72 5.59 22.47
N TRP A 111 -4.95 6.67 22.53
CA TRP A 111 -4.35 7.18 23.76
C TRP A 111 -4.84 8.59 24.05
N VAL A 112 -5.10 8.87 25.32
CA VAL A 112 -5.31 10.24 25.80
C VAL A 112 -3.98 10.80 26.31
N SER A 113 -3.59 11.96 25.76
CA SER A 113 -2.27 12.56 25.93
C SER A 113 -2.35 14.03 26.29
N THR A 114 -1.29 14.55 26.92
CA THR A 114 -1.10 15.98 27.15
C THR A 114 0.38 16.31 27.16
N THR A 115 0.76 17.38 26.46
CA THR A 115 2.16 17.80 26.33
C THR A 115 2.42 19.10 27.08
N MET A 116 3.64 19.25 27.60
CA MET A 116 4.14 20.51 28.12
C MET A 116 5.66 20.64 27.95
N PRO A 117 6.18 21.87 27.74
CA PRO A 117 7.59 22.16 27.93
C PRO A 117 7.92 22.22 29.44
N ASP A 118 9.03 21.60 29.84
CA ASP A 118 9.53 21.62 31.22
C ASP A 118 11.05 21.33 31.25
N LEU A 119 11.72 21.75 32.32
CA LEU A 119 13.08 21.31 32.64
C LEU A 119 13.06 19.98 33.43
N SER A 120 11.98 19.71 34.16
CA SER A 120 11.88 18.57 35.06
C SER A 120 10.86 17.53 34.58
N LEU A 121 11.38 16.37 34.17
CA LEU A 121 10.58 15.21 33.77
C LEU A 121 9.58 14.80 34.86
N SER A 122 9.97 14.82 36.14
CA SER A 122 9.10 14.52 37.28
C SER A 122 7.97 15.53 37.45
N GLN A 123 8.24 16.84 37.33
CA GLN A 123 7.21 17.88 37.50
C GLN A 123 6.21 17.89 36.33
N ALA A 124 6.70 17.78 35.10
CA ALA A 124 5.85 17.61 33.91
C ALA A 124 4.97 16.36 34.04
N THR A 125 5.56 15.21 34.39
CA THR A 125 4.82 13.95 34.60
C THR A 125 3.71 14.11 35.64
N ALA A 126 3.98 14.77 36.77
CA ALA A 126 2.96 15.02 37.79
C ALA A 126 1.83 15.96 37.30
N ARG A 127 2.15 17.01 36.53
CA ARG A 127 1.16 17.93 35.95
C ARG A 127 0.31 17.26 34.87
N GLY A 128 0.93 16.49 33.98
CA GLY A 128 0.25 15.74 32.93
C GLY A 128 -0.65 14.65 33.49
N ARG A 129 -0.14 13.83 34.42
CA ARG A 129 -0.93 12.83 35.17
C ARG A 129 -2.17 13.44 35.80
N LYS A 130 -2.08 14.64 36.41
CA LYS A 130 -3.26 15.33 36.96
C LYS A 130 -4.30 15.60 35.87
N ARG A 131 -3.91 16.21 34.74
CA ARG A 131 -4.83 16.52 33.64
C ARG A 131 -5.52 15.26 33.09
N LEU A 132 -4.77 14.19 32.86
CA LEU A 132 -5.34 12.91 32.40
C LEU A 132 -6.29 12.32 33.46
N HIS A 133 -5.90 12.33 34.74
CA HIS A 133 -6.77 11.86 35.81
C HIS A 133 -8.08 12.66 35.92
N ASP A 134 -8.03 13.97 35.66
CA ASP A 134 -9.22 14.83 35.67
C ASP A 134 -10.13 14.50 34.47
N TYR A 135 -9.58 14.21 33.28
CA TYR A 135 -10.32 13.69 32.12
C TYR A 135 -11.07 12.39 32.45
N PHE A 136 -10.38 11.38 32.99
CA PHE A 136 -10.97 10.11 33.43
C PHE A 136 -12.01 10.26 34.56
N ARG A 137 -11.96 11.37 35.32
CA ARG A 137 -12.95 11.70 36.38
C ARG A 137 -14.14 12.51 35.90
N GLY A 138 -14.25 12.78 34.60
CA GLY A 138 -15.38 13.49 33.99
C GLY A 138 -15.08 14.90 33.48
N ALA A 139 -13.81 15.32 33.36
CA ALA A 139 -13.43 16.52 32.60
C ALA A 139 -13.44 16.25 31.09
N ASN A 140 -14.61 15.83 30.61
CA ASN A 140 -14.93 15.51 29.23
C ASN A 140 -16.39 15.87 28.93
N ASP A 141 -16.73 16.02 27.65
CA ASP A 141 -18.04 16.48 27.18
C ASP A 141 -19.24 15.66 27.72
N LYS A 142 -19.11 14.34 27.80
CA LYS A 142 -20.11 13.41 28.33
C LYS A 142 -20.14 13.36 29.87
N ARG A 143 -19.23 14.09 30.56
CA ARG A 143 -18.96 13.99 32.01
C ARG A 143 -18.72 12.56 32.50
N LEU A 144 -18.30 11.68 31.60
CA LEU A 144 -18.21 10.25 31.81
C LEU A 144 -17.01 9.94 32.72
N LYS A 145 -17.24 9.11 33.74
CA LYS A 145 -16.18 8.59 34.60
C LYS A 145 -15.77 7.21 34.12
N THR A 146 -14.47 7.02 33.93
CA THR A 146 -13.88 5.78 33.43
C THR A 146 -12.73 5.34 34.33
N SER A 147 -12.49 4.03 34.39
CA SER A 147 -11.32 3.49 35.10
C SER A 147 -10.02 3.96 34.44
N TYR A 148 -8.99 4.13 35.27
CA TYR A 148 -7.62 4.27 34.77
C TYR A 148 -7.16 2.97 34.12
N THR A 149 -6.32 3.14 33.12
CA THR A 149 -5.59 2.08 32.42
C THR A 149 -4.10 2.19 32.73
N ALA A 150 -3.32 1.19 32.34
CA ALA A 150 -1.87 1.20 32.46
C ALA A 150 -1.17 0.78 31.16
N PRO A 151 0.14 1.05 31.00
CA PRO A 151 0.93 1.96 31.82
C PRO A 151 0.54 3.43 31.58
N MET A 152 0.90 4.29 32.53
CA MET A 152 1.09 5.71 32.23
C MET A 152 2.45 5.85 31.55
N VAL A 153 2.49 6.42 30.34
CA VAL A 153 3.73 6.57 29.57
C VAL A 153 4.10 8.04 29.47
N THR A 154 5.33 8.37 29.86
CA THR A 154 5.93 9.69 29.60
C THR A 154 6.93 9.58 28.45
N GLN A 155 6.62 10.23 27.32
CA GLN A 155 7.51 10.37 26.16
C GLN A 155 8.31 11.68 26.30
N THR A 156 9.63 11.61 26.09
CA THR A 156 10.49 12.80 26.04
C THR A 156 11.75 12.50 25.20
N ARG A 157 12.44 13.56 24.80
CA ARG A 157 13.83 13.51 24.31
C ARG A 157 14.67 14.54 25.06
N GLU A 158 15.99 14.38 25.05
CA GLU A 158 16.93 15.41 25.51
C GLU A 158 17.31 16.27 24.30
N PRO A 159 16.88 17.55 24.21
CA PRO A 159 17.24 18.40 23.09
C PRO A 159 18.72 18.82 23.19
N SER A 160 19.46 18.71 22.10
CA SER A 160 20.81 19.26 21.99
C SER A 160 20.85 20.79 22.03
N GLU A 161 19.76 21.45 21.61
CA GLU A 161 19.69 22.89 21.39
C GLU A 161 19.06 23.68 22.57
N SER A 162 18.42 23.00 23.53
CA SER A 162 17.68 23.64 24.62
C SER A 162 17.61 22.73 25.86
N PRO A 163 17.77 23.27 27.09
CA PRO A 163 17.53 22.51 28.31
C PRO A 163 16.04 22.21 28.55
N VAL A 164 15.13 22.96 27.91
CA VAL A 164 13.68 22.77 28.03
C VAL A 164 13.25 21.63 27.12
N ARG A 165 12.79 20.54 27.74
CA ARG A 165 12.33 19.34 27.04
C ARG A 165 10.84 19.44 26.74
N GLU A 166 10.44 18.89 25.60
CA GLU A 166 9.03 18.60 25.34
C GLU A 166 8.68 17.25 25.95
N ILE A 167 7.70 17.24 26.85
CA ILE A 167 7.31 16.07 27.63
C ILE A 167 5.83 15.80 27.42
N THR A 168 5.50 14.63 26.87
CA THR A 168 4.13 14.18 26.64
C THR A 168 3.79 13.06 27.62
N VAL A 169 2.72 13.22 28.39
CA VAL A 169 2.19 12.18 29.29
C VAL A 169 0.95 11.58 28.67
N SER A 170 0.86 10.25 28.65
CA SER A 170 -0.17 9.50 27.93
C SER A 170 -0.69 8.31 28.75
N MET A 171 -1.97 7.95 28.53
CA MET A 171 -2.62 6.73 29.02
C MET A 171 -3.50 6.13 27.91
N PRO A 172 -3.58 4.81 27.74
CA PRO A 172 -4.43 4.20 26.72
C PRO A 172 -5.91 4.36 27.11
N LEU A 173 -6.82 4.47 26.14
CA LEU A 173 -8.25 4.50 26.44
C LEU A 173 -8.79 3.10 26.76
N PRO A 174 -9.67 2.94 27.77
CA PRO A 174 -10.36 1.68 28.03
C PRO A 174 -11.19 1.24 26.82
N LYS A 175 -11.13 -0.05 26.45
CA LYS A 175 -11.88 -0.66 25.33
C LYS A 175 -13.35 -0.28 25.29
N LYS A 176 -13.97 -0.13 26.47
CA LYS A 176 -15.39 0.26 26.63
C LYS A 176 -15.73 1.64 26.07
N VAL A 177 -14.74 2.52 25.88
CA VAL A 177 -14.94 3.87 25.33
C VAL A 177 -14.18 4.13 24.04
N THR A 178 -13.29 3.22 23.60
CA THR A 178 -12.46 3.39 22.38
C THR A 178 -13.29 3.70 21.13
N LYS A 179 -14.46 3.06 20.94
CA LYS A 179 -15.35 3.31 19.78
C LYS A 179 -16.08 4.67 19.78
N SER A 180 -16.18 5.34 20.93
CA SER A 180 -16.86 6.65 21.02
C SER A 180 -16.32 7.43 22.22
N PRO A 181 -15.02 7.80 22.20
CA PRO A 181 -14.36 8.33 23.37
C PRO A 181 -14.89 9.75 23.65
N PRO A 182 -15.11 10.10 24.93
CA PRO A 182 -15.65 11.42 25.25
C PRO A 182 -14.59 12.49 24.96
N THR A 183 -15.01 13.60 24.34
CA THR A 183 -14.11 14.69 23.95
C THR A 183 -13.56 15.39 25.20
N PRO A 184 -12.24 15.61 25.33
CA PRO A 184 -11.70 16.38 26.44
C PRO A 184 -12.25 17.82 26.49
N THR A 185 -12.51 18.34 27.70
CA THR A 185 -12.91 19.75 27.89
C THR A 185 -11.72 20.71 28.00
N ASP A 186 -10.54 20.20 28.35
CA ASP A 186 -9.27 20.94 28.33
C ASP A 186 -8.63 20.77 26.95
N SER A 187 -8.43 21.86 26.20
CA SER A 187 -7.83 21.81 24.85
C SER A 187 -6.38 21.33 24.82
N ARG A 188 -5.72 21.24 25.98
CA ARG A 188 -4.36 20.68 26.15
C ARG A 188 -4.38 19.17 26.38
N VAL A 189 -5.56 18.56 26.47
CA VAL A 189 -5.75 17.11 26.54
C VAL A 189 -6.32 16.66 25.19
N VAL A 190 -5.70 15.62 24.67
CA VAL A 190 -5.74 15.24 23.26
C VAL A 190 -5.99 13.74 23.17
N ILE A 191 -6.66 13.28 22.11
CA ILE A 191 -6.83 11.86 21.82
C ILE A 191 -6.22 11.61 20.44
N ASP A 192 -5.37 10.60 20.33
CA ASP A 192 -4.67 10.18 19.11
C ASP A 192 -4.68 8.65 18.97
N LEU A 193 -4.75 8.17 17.73
CA LEU A 193 -4.34 6.79 17.42
C LEU A 193 -2.82 6.68 17.52
N VAL A 194 -2.36 5.75 18.35
CA VAL A 194 -1.01 5.21 18.27
C VAL A 194 -1.10 3.91 17.47
N PRO A 195 -0.42 3.83 16.31
CA PRO A 195 -0.45 2.62 15.48
C PRO A 195 0.33 1.49 16.13
N GLU A 196 0.12 0.28 15.63
CA GLU A 196 0.87 -0.89 16.07
C GLU A 196 2.38 -0.65 15.93
N THR A 197 3.11 -0.89 17.02
CA THR A 197 4.50 -0.43 17.16
C THR A 197 5.36 -1.44 17.91
N ILE A 198 6.55 -1.70 17.37
CA ILE A 198 7.58 -2.53 17.96
C ILE A 198 8.54 -1.67 18.78
N MET A 199 8.80 -2.11 20.01
CA MET A 199 9.58 -1.42 21.03
C MET A 199 10.67 -2.34 21.59
N TYR A 200 11.87 -1.79 21.79
CA TYR A 200 12.83 -2.35 22.75
C TYR A 200 12.42 -1.90 24.15
N VAL A 201 12.34 -2.81 25.12
CA VAL A 201 11.83 -2.54 26.46
C VAL A 201 12.79 -3.03 27.54
N LYS A 202 13.23 -2.14 28.42
CA LYS A 202 14.12 -2.45 29.56
C LYS A 202 13.43 -2.14 30.89
N LYS A 203 13.29 -3.14 31.75
CA LYS A 203 12.79 -2.99 33.14
C LYS A 203 13.85 -2.29 34.01
N PHE A 204 13.43 -1.36 34.88
CA PHE A 204 14.34 -0.70 35.85
C PHE A 204 13.65 -0.38 37.18
N ALA A 205 14.44 -0.25 38.24
CA ALA A 205 13.97 0.07 39.59
C ALA A 205 14.01 1.59 39.87
N GLY A 206 12.94 2.13 40.48
CA GLY A 206 12.88 3.55 40.86
C GLY A 206 11.57 3.91 41.58
N ARG A 207 11.62 4.91 42.49
CA ARG A 207 10.45 5.41 43.23
C ARG A 207 9.83 6.62 42.55
N SER A 208 8.51 6.80 42.64
CA SER A 208 7.76 7.82 41.88
C SER A 208 8.33 9.26 41.92
N PRO A 209 8.91 9.78 43.02
CA PRO A 209 9.43 11.15 43.04
C PRO A 209 10.75 11.33 42.24
N SER A 210 11.58 10.29 42.18
CA SER A 210 12.95 10.33 41.64
C SER A 210 13.10 9.73 40.25
N VAL A 211 12.03 9.23 39.64
CA VAL A 211 12.06 8.54 38.33
C VAL A 211 12.70 9.40 37.25
N GLY A 212 12.49 10.73 37.24
CA GLY A 212 13.04 11.60 36.19
C GLY A 212 14.55 11.46 35.95
N PHE A 213 15.36 11.57 37.00
CA PHE A 213 16.82 11.46 36.89
C PHE A 213 17.30 10.03 36.61
N ILE A 214 16.62 9.04 37.21
CA ILE A 214 16.95 7.63 37.00
C ILE A 214 16.64 7.22 35.55
N ALA A 215 15.51 7.67 35.01
CA ALA A 215 15.10 7.39 33.64
C ALA A 215 16.08 7.98 32.60
N ASP A 216 16.59 9.20 32.81
CA ASP A 216 17.64 9.76 31.95
C ASP A 216 18.92 8.92 31.94
N LEU A 217 19.32 8.36 33.09
CA LEU A 217 20.49 7.49 33.18
C LEU A 217 20.23 6.13 32.52
N GLU A 218 19.06 5.53 32.78
CA GLU A 218 18.67 4.24 32.22
C GLU A 218 18.47 4.29 30.70
N ALA A 219 17.85 5.35 30.17
CA ALA A 219 17.71 5.57 28.73
C ALA A 219 19.08 5.70 28.04
N ARG A 220 19.98 6.55 28.56
CA ARG A 220 21.35 6.69 28.02
C ARG A 220 22.15 5.39 28.09
N ASN A 221 21.98 4.59 29.14
CA ASN A 221 22.59 3.26 29.24
C ASN A 221 21.95 2.27 28.27
N PHE A 222 20.64 2.34 28.05
CA PHE A 222 19.92 1.44 27.14
C PHE A 222 20.26 1.72 25.67
N PHE A 223 20.32 2.99 25.24
CA PHE A 223 20.81 3.35 23.90
C PHE A 223 22.24 2.83 23.66
N LYS A 224 23.13 2.93 24.65
CA LYS A 224 24.48 2.31 24.58
C LYS A 224 24.39 0.79 24.44
N THR A 225 23.51 0.12 25.19
CA THR A 225 23.30 -1.33 25.08
C THR A 225 22.82 -1.73 23.68
N LEU A 226 21.78 -1.08 23.14
CA LEU A 226 21.27 -1.34 21.78
C LEU A 226 22.36 -1.12 20.72
N LYS A 227 23.13 -0.03 20.84
CA LYS A 227 24.28 0.27 19.95
C LYS A 227 25.38 -0.80 20.04
N THR A 228 25.79 -1.21 21.24
CA THR A 228 26.78 -2.27 21.46
C THR A 228 26.28 -3.61 20.91
N LYS A 229 25.00 -3.91 21.09
CA LYS A 229 24.35 -5.11 20.54
C LYS A 229 24.16 -5.02 19.03
N LYS A 230 24.28 -3.85 18.38
CA LYS A 230 23.98 -3.63 16.95
C LYS A 230 22.51 -3.90 16.61
N GLU A 231 21.61 -3.49 17.49
CA GLU A 231 20.18 -3.36 17.14
C GLU A 231 19.95 -2.09 16.31
N PRO A 232 19.06 -2.11 15.31
CA PRO A 232 18.64 -0.91 14.59
C PRO A 232 17.65 -0.08 15.41
N PHE A 233 17.92 1.22 15.56
CA PHE A 233 17.04 2.19 16.21
C PHE A 233 17.30 3.61 15.66
N TYR A 234 16.37 4.53 15.90
CA TYR A 234 16.38 5.88 15.33
C TYR A 234 17.17 6.89 16.19
N GLY A 235 18.50 6.88 16.04
CA GLY A 235 19.41 7.91 16.58
C GLY A 235 19.65 7.82 18.10
N ASN A 236 20.77 8.37 18.58
CA ASN A 236 21.11 8.33 20.01
C ASN A 236 20.37 9.39 20.84
N ASP A 237 19.84 10.42 20.17
CA ASP A 237 19.13 11.57 20.77
C ASP A 237 17.61 11.54 20.46
N GLY A 238 17.12 10.35 20.08
CA GLY A 238 15.71 10.10 19.77
C GLY A 238 14.80 10.16 21.00
N TYR A 239 13.48 10.04 20.79
CA TYR A 239 12.54 9.90 21.90
C TYR A 239 12.77 8.59 22.65
N TYR A 240 12.79 8.67 23.97
CA TYR A 240 12.63 7.54 24.86
C TYR A 240 11.34 7.68 25.66
N TYR A 241 10.87 6.57 26.19
CA TYR A 241 9.58 6.45 26.85
C TYR A 241 9.78 5.88 28.25
N VAL A 242 9.10 6.45 29.24
CA VAL A 242 9.06 5.94 30.62
C VAL A 242 7.67 5.41 30.88
N ALA A 243 7.51 4.10 30.85
CA ALA A 243 6.24 3.45 31.20
C ALA A 243 6.22 3.13 32.69
N GLN A 244 5.18 3.59 33.38
CA GLN A 244 4.99 3.43 34.81
C GLN A 244 3.72 2.62 35.07
N TYR A 245 3.88 1.48 35.74
CA TYR A 245 2.80 0.63 36.18
C TYR A 245 2.64 0.79 37.69
N GLY A 246 1.43 1.10 38.14
CA GLY A 246 1.14 1.34 39.55
C GLY A 246 -0.32 1.19 39.89
N SER A 247 -0.60 0.64 41.07
CA SER A 247 -1.95 0.49 41.60
C SER A 247 -2.34 1.71 42.44
N PRO A 248 -3.63 2.09 42.50
CA PRO A 248 -4.09 3.09 43.46
C PRO A 248 -3.76 2.65 44.90
N GLY A 249 -2.84 3.35 45.56
CA GLY A 249 -2.46 3.11 46.96
C GLY A 249 -1.29 2.15 47.21
N SER A 250 -0.61 1.63 46.17
CA SER A 250 0.60 0.83 46.37
C SER A 250 1.77 1.67 46.89
N SER A 251 2.52 1.17 47.89
CA SER A 251 3.72 1.85 48.38
C SER A 251 4.84 1.93 47.32
N ASP A 252 5.57 3.05 47.27
CA ASP A 252 6.64 3.41 46.31
C ASP A 252 7.72 2.33 46.03
N ARG A 253 7.81 1.26 46.83
CA ARG A 253 8.86 0.24 46.73
C ARG A 253 8.59 -0.83 45.66
N ASN A 254 7.35 -0.98 45.20
CA ASN A 254 6.92 -2.04 44.26
C ASN A 254 6.41 -1.50 42.90
N MET A 255 6.73 -0.26 42.52
CA MET A 255 6.38 0.22 41.18
C MET A 255 7.28 -0.42 40.13
N HIS A 256 6.66 -1.07 39.14
CA HIS A 256 7.35 -1.53 37.94
C HIS A 256 7.49 -0.34 36.99
N ASN A 257 8.72 -0.03 36.58
CA ASN A 257 9.00 1.00 35.58
C ASN A 257 9.79 0.37 34.43
N GLU A 258 9.54 0.86 33.23
CA GLU A 258 10.22 0.42 32.01
C GLU A 258 10.68 1.62 31.20
N ILE A 259 11.86 1.52 30.58
CA ILE A 259 12.26 2.39 29.48
C ILE A 259 11.91 1.69 28.18
N TRP A 260 11.18 2.36 27.30
CA TRP A 260 10.99 1.90 25.91
C TRP A 260 11.77 2.77 24.94
N VAL A 261 12.26 2.14 23.87
CA VAL A 261 12.90 2.79 22.70
C VAL A 261 12.19 2.28 21.45
N PHE A 262 11.74 3.20 20.59
CA PHE A 262 11.05 2.88 19.35
C PHE A 262 11.96 2.09 18.40
N ALA A 263 11.51 0.92 17.97
CA ALA A 263 12.20 0.09 16.98
C ALA A 263 11.64 0.33 15.58
N MET A 264 10.32 0.17 15.40
CA MET A 264 9.61 0.38 14.12
C MET A 264 8.08 0.31 14.28
N ASN A 265 7.37 0.83 13.29
CA ASN A 265 5.94 0.61 13.04
C ASN A 265 5.72 0.12 11.59
N GLU A 266 4.47 -0.19 11.22
CA GLU A 266 4.12 -0.68 9.88
C GLU A 266 4.64 0.24 8.78
N ARG A 267 4.41 1.56 8.86
CA ARG A 267 4.89 2.52 7.85
C ARG A 267 6.40 2.42 7.61
N SER A 268 7.19 2.31 8.67
CA SER A 268 8.64 2.12 8.55
C SER A 268 9.00 0.73 8.01
N TYR A 269 8.27 -0.32 8.38
CA TYR A 269 8.47 -1.67 7.84
C TYR A 269 8.11 -1.76 6.35
N LYS A 270 6.99 -1.15 5.92
CA LYS A 270 6.53 -1.09 4.54
C LYS A 270 7.48 -0.30 3.64
N TYR A 271 8.14 0.74 4.14
CA TYR A 271 9.27 1.36 3.46
C TYR A 271 10.44 0.37 3.23
N LEU A 272 10.82 -0.42 4.24
CA LEU A 272 11.87 -1.43 4.10
C LEU A 272 11.45 -2.58 3.16
N GLU A 273 10.19 -3.03 3.22
CA GLU A 273 9.59 -4.05 2.34
C GLU A 273 9.53 -3.58 0.88
N PHE A 274 9.17 -2.33 0.64
CA PHE A 274 9.13 -1.72 -0.70
C PHE A 274 10.51 -1.66 -1.36
N ASN A 275 11.56 -1.44 -0.56
CA ASN A 275 12.95 -1.31 -1.02
C ASN A 275 13.79 -2.61 -0.84
N ASP A 276 13.14 -3.75 -0.59
CA ASP A 276 13.74 -5.08 -0.32
C ASP A 276 14.75 -5.15 0.85
N GLN A 277 14.83 -4.11 1.68
CA GLN A 277 15.80 -4.00 2.77
C GLN A 277 15.49 -4.98 3.92
N THR A 278 14.28 -5.53 3.98
CA THR A 278 13.90 -6.59 4.91
C THR A 278 14.72 -7.88 4.72
N ALA A 279 15.18 -8.18 3.50
CA ALA A 279 15.86 -9.44 3.16
C ALA A 279 17.28 -9.57 3.76
N ASP A 280 18.08 -8.50 3.77
CA ASP A 280 19.39 -8.50 4.47
C ASP A 280 19.23 -8.52 6.00
N GLY A 281 18.02 -8.23 6.51
CA GLY A 281 17.66 -8.30 7.92
C GLY A 281 18.37 -7.31 8.86
N ARG A 282 19.48 -6.69 8.46
CA ARG A 282 20.29 -5.79 9.30
C ARG A 282 19.52 -4.58 9.83
N VAL A 283 18.54 -4.13 9.06
CA VAL A 283 17.61 -3.04 9.39
C VAL A 283 16.46 -3.46 10.31
N LEU A 284 16.24 -4.77 10.51
CA LEU A 284 15.25 -5.32 11.44
C LEU A 284 15.87 -5.60 12.82
N PRO A 285 15.10 -5.44 13.92
CA PRO A 285 15.44 -5.98 15.23
C PRO A 285 15.90 -7.42 15.11
N LYS A 286 16.96 -7.81 15.82
CA LYS A 286 17.64 -9.08 15.53
C LYS A 286 16.77 -10.33 15.54
N CYS A 287 15.80 -10.40 16.45
CA CYS A 287 14.91 -11.55 16.56
C CYS A 287 13.80 -11.58 15.50
N LEU A 288 13.67 -10.54 14.67
CA LEU A 288 12.79 -10.50 13.50
C LEU A 288 13.53 -10.84 12.20
N ARG A 289 14.84 -11.16 12.26
CA ARG A 289 15.63 -11.56 11.10
C ARG A 289 15.35 -13.01 10.76
N GLY A 290 14.95 -13.28 9.51
CA GLY A 290 14.51 -14.61 9.09
C GLY A 290 13.08 -14.97 9.51
N VAL A 291 12.34 -14.05 10.14
CA VAL A 291 10.87 -14.16 10.21
C VAL A 291 10.33 -13.85 8.83
N GLU A 292 9.74 -14.84 8.16
CA GLU A 292 9.28 -14.70 6.76
C GLU A 292 8.20 -13.63 6.62
N THR A 293 7.30 -13.47 7.60
CA THR A 293 6.16 -12.54 7.50
C THR A 293 5.82 -11.87 8.82
N MET A 294 5.64 -10.54 8.80
CA MET A 294 4.95 -9.80 9.87
C MET A 294 3.61 -9.27 9.36
N VAL A 295 2.52 -9.78 9.93
CA VAL A 295 1.14 -9.34 9.66
C VAL A 295 0.78 -8.21 10.62
N TRP A 296 0.51 -6.98 10.13
CA TRP A 296 0.23 -5.80 10.96
C TRP A 296 -1.29 -5.57 11.13
N GLU A 297 -1.77 -5.37 12.37
CA GLU A 297 -3.19 -5.14 12.67
C GLU A 297 -3.54 -3.64 12.72
N LYS A 298 -4.25 -3.16 11.68
CA LYS A 298 -4.86 -1.83 11.67
C LYS A 298 -6.17 -1.81 12.45
N MET A 299 -6.38 -0.75 13.22
CA MET A 299 -7.69 -0.42 13.77
C MET A 299 -8.61 0.00 12.61
N ASP A 300 -9.87 -0.44 12.64
CA ASP A 300 -10.87 -0.09 11.64
C ASP A 300 -11.08 1.44 11.62
N GLN A 301 -11.15 2.03 10.42
CA GLN A 301 -11.35 3.48 10.24
C GLN A 301 -12.67 3.97 10.86
N SER A 302 -13.69 3.11 10.98
CA SER A 302 -14.96 3.42 11.63
C SER A 302 -14.90 3.40 13.17
N ASP A 303 -13.88 2.73 13.75
CA ASP A 303 -13.63 2.71 15.19
C ASP A 303 -12.69 3.84 15.66
N ILE A 304 -12.09 4.58 14.73
CA ILE A 304 -11.23 5.73 15.00
C ILE A 304 -12.07 7.02 14.98
N PRO A 305 -12.11 7.81 16.06
CA PRO A 305 -12.78 9.11 16.06
C PRO A 305 -12.01 10.11 15.19
N LEU A 306 -12.72 11.05 14.55
CA LEU A 306 -12.09 12.10 13.76
C LEU A 306 -11.10 12.95 14.59
N LEU A 307 -9.80 12.78 14.37
CA LEU A 307 -8.73 13.36 15.21
C LEU A 307 -8.48 14.87 15.01
N THR A 308 -9.45 15.61 14.47
CA THR A 308 -9.36 17.08 14.31
C THR A 308 -9.20 17.79 15.65
N ARG A 309 -8.37 18.84 15.70
CA ARG A 309 -8.16 19.62 16.92
C ARG A 309 -9.09 20.83 16.97
N LYS A 310 -9.64 21.15 18.15
CA LYS A 310 -10.32 22.44 18.42
C LYS A 310 -9.34 23.61 18.55
N GLN A 311 -8.10 23.31 18.91
CA GLN A 311 -7.00 24.26 19.02
C GLN A 311 -5.71 23.54 18.64
N CYS A 312 -4.91 24.14 17.77
CA CYS A 312 -3.62 23.58 17.37
C CYS A 312 -2.64 23.55 18.53
N SER A 313 -1.77 22.53 18.58
CA SER A 313 -0.61 22.55 19.47
C SER A 313 0.27 23.76 19.14
N THR A 314 0.97 24.29 20.14
CA THR A 314 2.00 25.31 19.94
C THR A 314 3.41 24.81 20.28
N THR A 315 3.55 23.58 20.77
CA THR A 315 4.82 23.03 21.29
C THR A 315 5.56 22.13 20.28
N TYR A 316 4.85 21.64 19.28
CA TYR A 316 5.24 20.57 18.34
C TYR A 316 6.58 20.74 17.58
N CYS A 317 7.17 21.93 17.62
CA CYS A 317 8.40 22.25 16.89
C CYS A 317 9.31 23.23 17.66
N GLN A 318 9.04 23.51 18.95
CA GLN A 318 9.71 24.56 19.72
C GLN A 318 11.20 24.28 20.04
N ALA A 319 11.60 23.01 20.03
CA ALA A 319 12.93 22.59 20.49
C ALA A 319 14.04 22.71 19.42
N SER A 320 13.70 22.99 18.16
CA SER A 320 14.67 23.20 17.07
C SER A 320 14.69 24.67 16.64
N ASN A 321 15.87 25.28 16.66
CA ASN A 321 16.10 26.63 16.12
C ASN A 321 15.83 26.68 14.61
N ASN A 322 15.93 25.52 13.94
CA ASN A 322 15.73 25.31 12.51
C ASN A 322 14.27 24.95 12.15
N CYS A 323 13.33 25.00 13.10
CA CYS A 323 11.92 24.85 12.77
C CYS A 323 11.43 25.96 11.80
N PRO A 324 10.68 25.64 10.72
CA PRO A 324 10.10 26.64 9.83
C PRO A 324 9.20 27.64 10.56
N LYS A 325 9.64 28.91 10.62
CA LYS A 325 8.90 29.99 11.28
C LYS A 325 7.83 30.55 10.34
N ALA A 326 6.57 30.45 10.76
CA ALA A 326 5.44 31.08 10.09
C ALA A 326 4.85 32.18 10.96
N GLU A 327 4.66 33.36 10.39
CA GLU A 327 3.68 34.30 10.93
C GLU A 327 2.30 33.67 10.75
N THR A 328 1.50 33.68 11.82
CA THR A 328 0.24 32.93 11.89
C THR A 328 -0.88 33.85 12.30
N GLU A 329 -1.84 34.05 11.40
CA GLU A 329 -2.94 34.99 11.55
C GLU A 329 -4.29 34.25 11.72
N LYS A 330 -5.29 34.97 12.24
CA LYS A 330 -6.68 34.49 12.22
C LYS A 330 -7.23 34.71 10.81
N VAL A 331 -7.96 33.73 10.27
CA VAL A 331 -8.71 33.95 9.03
C VAL A 331 -9.95 34.79 9.35
N GLU A 332 -10.02 35.98 8.78
CA GLU A 332 -11.14 36.90 8.97
C GLU A 332 -12.48 36.23 8.61
N GLY A 333 -13.47 36.37 9.50
CA GLY A 333 -14.80 35.77 9.34
C GLY A 333 -14.91 34.29 9.75
N ILE A 334 -13.81 33.64 10.17
CA ILE A 334 -13.81 32.25 10.65
C ILE A 334 -13.50 32.21 12.15
N ASP A 335 -14.49 31.86 12.96
CA ASP A 335 -14.35 31.73 14.42
C ASP A 335 -13.67 30.42 14.88
N ASP A 336 -13.37 29.51 13.96
CA ASP A 336 -12.63 28.27 14.25
C ASP A 336 -11.14 28.56 14.46
N MET A 337 -10.71 28.63 15.72
CA MET A 337 -9.32 28.87 16.11
C MET A 337 -8.31 27.81 15.65
N SER A 338 -8.75 26.64 15.15
CA SER A 338 -7.89 25.65 14.52
C SER A 338 -7.58 25.95 13.04
N ILE A 339 -8.30 26.89 12.43
CA ILE A 339 -8.06 27.37 11.06
C ILE A 339 -7.21 28.64 11.12
N ARG A 340 -6.09 28.67 10.38
CA ARG A 340 -5.13 29.79 10.38
C ARG A 340 -4.57 30.07 9.00
N LEU A 341 -4.37 31.35 8.69
CA LEU A 341 -3.50 31.77 7.59
C LEU A 341 -2.04 31.74 8.10
N LYS A 342 -1.13 31.13 7.34
CA LYS A 342 0.29 31.02 7.68
C LYS A 342 1.16 31.57 6.57
N ILE A 343 2.08 32.45 6.93
CA ILE A 343 3.03 33.09 6.02
C ILE A 343 4.45 32.72 6.49
N PHE A 344 5.11 31.84 5.73
CA PHE A 344 6.46 31.34 6.06
C PHE A 344 7.53 32.37 5.66
N LYS A 345 7.93 33.24 6.60
CA LYS A 345 8.97 34.24 6.38
C LYS A 345 10.33 33.74 6.90
N GLY A 346 11.11 33.16 5.99
CA GLY A 346 12.48 32.70 6.26
C GLY A 346 13.02 31.77 5.16
N GLY A 347 14.33 31.54 5.19
CA GLY A 347 14.98 30.55 4.34
C GLY A 347 14.65 29.12 4.79
N SER A 348 14.14 28.32 3.87
CA SER A 348 13.92 26.89 4.01
C SER A 348 14.50 26.18 2.80
N ARG A 349 15.12 25.03 3.00
CA ARG A 349 15.60 24.14 1.94
C ARG A 349 14.67 22.94 1.85
N SER A 350 14.09 22.73 0.67
CA SER A 350 13.15 21.64 0.43
C SER A 350 13.70 20.66 -0.61
N PHE A 351 13.62 19.37 -0.29
CA PHE A 351 13.98 18.27 -1.19
C PHE A 351 12.66 17.65 -1.65
N VAL A 352 12.40 17.64 -2.94
CA VAL A 352 11.09 17.29 -3.52
C VAL A 352 11.22 16.09 -4.44
N TYR A 353 10.38 15.07 -4.25
CA TYR A 353 10.31 13.92 -5.16
C TYR A 353 8.88 13.65 -5.58
N THR A 354 8.70 13.29 -6.86
CA THR A 354 7.43 12.88 -7.45
C THR A 354 7.47 11.37 -7.70
N PRO A 355 6.89 10.55 -6.80
CA PRO A 355 6.89 9.10 -6.99
C PRO A 355 5.93 8.68 -8.12
N PRO A 356 6.31 7.73 -9.00
CA PRO A 356 5.42 7.15 -10.00
C PRO A 356 4.44 6.17 -9.34
N THR A 357 3.34 6.70 -8.83
CA THR A 357 2.29 5.98 -8.09
C THR A 357 0.96 6.72 -8.21
N CYS A 358 -0.14 5.99 -8.27
CA CYS A 358 -1.49 6.55 -8.15
C CYS A 358 -2.04 6.50 -6.72
N HIS A 359 -1.29 5.95 -5.76
CA HIS A 359 -1.76 5.71 -4.39
C HIS A 359 -0.98 6.51 -3.32
N TYR A 360 -1.72 7.01 -2.33
CA TYR A 360 -1.24 7.90 -1.25
C TYR A 360 -0.22 7.25 -0.30
N ASP A 361 -0.47 5.98 0.07
CA ASP A 361 0.42 5.23 0.95
C ASP A 361 1.74 4.87 0.26
N THR A 362 1.69 4.42 -0.99
CA THR A 362 2.88 4.14 -1.80
C THR A 362 3.70 5.40 -2.05
N ALA A 363 3.07 6.58 -2.17
CA ALA A 363 3.81 7.83 -2.30
C ALA A 363 4.76 8.06 -1.12
N SER A 364 4.36 7.71 0.11
CA SER A 364 5.27 7.72 1.28
C SER A 364 6.41 6.71 1.14
N HIS A 365 6.14 5.46 0.75
CA HIS A 365 7.17 4.40 0.68
C HIS A 365 8.20 4.66 -0.44
N ALA A 366 7.73 5.04 -1.63
CA ALA A 366 8.56 5.22 -2.81
C ALA A 366 9.47 6.45 -2.74
N SER A 367 9.07 7.49 -2.00
CA SER A 367 9.83 8.76 -1.94
C SER A 367 10.97 8.76 -0.94
N LEU A 368 10.88 7.97 0.15
CA LEU A 368 11.87 8.00 1.23
C LEU A 368 13.28 7.62 0.77
N GLY A 369 13.41 6.69 -0.18
CA GLY A 369 14.72 6.28 -0.73
C GLY A 369 15.42 7.42 -1.47
N PRO A 370 14.86 7.93 -2.59
CA PRO A 370 15.43 9.05 -3.35
C PRO A 370 15.67 10.30 -2.51
N LEU A 371 14.75 10.66 -1.61
CA LEU A 371 14.92 11.81 -0.73
C LEU A 371 16.09 11.63 0.25
N VAL A 372 16.29 10.43 0.81
CA VAL A 372 17.44 10.13 1.69
C VAL A 372 18.76 10.07 0.91
N GLU A 373 18.75 9.65 -0.35
CA GLU A 373 19.95 9.69 -1.22
C GLU A 373 20.34 11.14 -1.57
N SER A 374 19.38 11.97 -1.96
CA SER A 374 19.59 13.40 -2.18
C SER A 374 20.11 14.11 -0.92
N LEU A 375 19.53 13.81 0.26
CA LEU A 375 20.03 14.35 1.53
C LEU A 375 21.49 13.98 1.79
N LYS A 376 21.92 12.73 1.51
CA LYS A 376 23.33 12.30 1.67
C LYS A 376 24.28 12.98 0.69
N ALA A 377 23.79 13.40 -0.49
CA ALA A 377 24.57 14.19 -1.45
C ALA A 377 24.63 15.68 -1.06
N SER A 378 23.69 16.14 -0.24
CA SER A 378 23.67 17.50 0.32
C SER A 378 24.51 17.63 1.60
N ASP A 379 24.71 18.87 2.04
CA ASP A 379 25.27 19.25 3.34
C ASP A 379 24.26 19.24 4.50
N VAL A 380 22.98 18.88 4.26
CA VAL A 380 21.92 18.87 5.28
C VAL A 380 21.87 17.53 6.03
N SER A 381 22.01 17.57 7.36
CA SER A 381 21.82 16.36 8.17
C SER A 381 20.35 15.94 8.22
N SER A 382 20.11 14.62 8.25
CA SER A 382 18.77 14.06 8.52
C SER A 382 18.12 14.56 9.82
N SER A 383 18.90 15.04 10.80
CA SER A 383 18.40 15.66 12.03
C SER A 383 17.82 17.07 11.83
N GLU A 384 18.11 17.72 10.71
CA GLU A 384 17.64 19.07 10.35
C GLU A 384 16.32 19.04 9.57
N ILE A 385 15.83 17.85 9.20
CA ILE A 385 14.49 17.68 8.62
C ILE A 385 13.45 17.88 9.71
N ASN A 386 12.72 18.99 9.59
CA ASN A 386 11.76 19.43 10.59
C ASN A 386 10.31 19.08 10.23
N LEU A 387 10.02 18.80 8.95
CA LEU A 387 8.72 18.31 8.51
C LEU A 387 8.79 17.52 7.20
N MET A 388 7.81 16.64 7.02
CA MET A 388 7.52 15.91 5.78
C MET A 388 6.17 16.40 5.25
N VAL A 389 6.11 16.77 3.97
CA VAL A 389 4.87 17.17 3.27
C VAL A 389 4.54 16.13 2.22
N THR A 390 3.28 15.68 2.17
CA THR A 390 2.73 14.97 1.01
C THR A 390 1.69 15.86 0.35
N VAL A 391 2.02 16.41 -0.82
CA VAL A 391 1.08 17.13 -1.67
C VAL A 391 0.27 16.10 -2.46
N VAL A 392 -1.05 16.19 -2.39
CA VAL A 392 -2.00 15.34 -3.09
C VAL A 392 -2.73 16.24 -4.11
N MET A 393 -2.60 15.92 -5.39
CA MET A 393 -3.11 16.75 -6.50
C MET A 393 -4.19 15.98 -7.27
N GLU A 394 -5.32 16.63 -7.56
CA GLU A 394 -6.32 16.10 -8.49
C GLU A 394 -5.76 16.13 -9.93
N LYS A 395 -6.04 15.09 -10.72
CA LYS A 395 -5.66 15.06 -12.14
C LYS A 395 -6.39 16.14 -12.94
N ARG A 396 -5.64 16.79 -13.83
CA ARG A 396 -6.18 17.57 -14.95
C ARG A 396 -6.35 16.67 -16.18
N GLU A 397 -7.60 16.28 -16.50
CA GLU A 397 -7.90 15.34 -17.59
C GLU A 397 -7.44 15.84 -18.96
N GLU A 398 -7.45 17.16 -19.15
CA GLU A 398 -7.00 17.86 -20.36
C GLU A 398 -5.48 17.79 -20.57
N LEU A 399 -4.71 17.48 -19.51
CA LEU A 399 -3.25 17.37 -19.56
C LEU A 399 -2.78 15.91 -19.62
N ASP A 400 -3.25 15.06 -18.71
CA ASP A 400 -2.79 13.66 -18.55
C ASP A 400 -3.81 12.60 -19.01
N GLY A 401 -4.91 13.03 -19.65
CA GLY A 401 -5.92 12.17 -20.25
C GLY A 401 -6.88 11.51 -19.24
N LYS A 402 -7.98 10.95 -19.75
CA LYS A 402 -9.02 10.33 -18.89
C LYS A 402 -8.58 9.00 -18.26
N ASN A 403 -7.81 8.17 -18.98
CA ASN A 403 -7.45 6.80 -18.58
C ASN A 403 -6.08 6.72 -17.87
N SER A 404 -5.93 7.42 -16.75
CA SER A 404 -4.67 7.56 -16.00
C SER A 404 -4.96 7.83 -14.52
N CYS A 405 -3.94 7.82 -13.63
CA CYS A 405 -4.08 8.07 -12.18
C CYS A 405 -5.14 9.14 -11.85
N GLN A 406 -6.03 8.89 -10.89
CA GLN A 406 -6.97 9.91 -10.42
C GLN A 406 -6.23 11.09 -9.76
N LYS A 407 -5.16 10.79 -9.02
CA LYS A 407 -4.37 11.76 -8.27
C LYS A 407 -2.89 11.53 -8.46
N PHE A 408 -2.13 12.62 -8.36
CA PHE A 408 -0.67 12.61 -8.36
C PHE A 408 -0.14 13.11 -7.01
N PHE A 409 1.12 12.78 -6.72
CA PHE A 409 1.73 13.05 -5.41
C PHE A 409 3.10 13.71 -5.54
N LYS A 410 3.41 14.64 -4.62
CA LYS A 410 4.77 15.12 -4.36
C LYS A 410 5.07 14.87 -2.89
N VAL A 411 6.24 14.35 -2.57
CA VAL A 411 6.72 14.25 -1.19
C VAL A 411 7.90 15.18 -1.01
N LYS A 412 7.81 16.05 0.00
CA LYS A 412 8.84 17.04 0.33
C LYS A 412 9.43 16.76 1.71
N PHE A 413 10.75 16.70 1.82
CA PHE A 413 11.45 16.92 3.09
C PHE A 413 11.83 18.40 3.20
N VAL A 414 11.61 19.01 4.36
CA VAL A 414 11.95 20.44 4.56
C VAL A 414 12.85 20.61 5.77
N ALA A 415 14.03 21.18 5.52
CA ALA A 415 14.90 21.76 6.53
C ALA A 415 14.63 23.27 6.62
N GLY A 416 14.44 23.79 7.81
CA GLY A 416 14.42 25.24 8.06
C GLY A 416 15.78 25.75 8.53
N GLY A 417 15.90 27.07 8.69
CA GLY A 417 17.13 27.70 9.19
C GLY A 417 18.18 28.02 8.12
N ALA A 418 17.84 27.87 6.83
CA ALA A 418 18.75 28.24 5.74
C ALA A 418 19.03 29.75 5.72
N LYS A 419 20.30 30.14 5.52
CA LYS A 419 20.70 31.54 5.35
C LYS A 419 20.40 32.02 3.93
N GLY A 420 19.27 32.70 3.73
CA GLY A 420 18.92 33.32 2.45
C GLY A 420 17.43 33.24 2.12
N SER A 421 17.12 33.26 0.83
CA SER A 421 15.80 32.94 0.29
C SER A 421 15.45 31.46 0.50
N ARG A 422 14.19 31.09 0.22
CA ARG A 422 13.82 29.67 0.10
C ARG A 422 14.62 29.03 -1.05
N SER A 423 15.06 27.80 -0.87
CA SER A 423 15.64 26.97 -1.94
C SER A 423 14.89 25.65 -2.07
N ARG A 424 14.86 25.14 -3.29
CA ARG A 424 14.21 23.89 -3.66
C ARG A 424 15.19 23.07 -4.48
N GLU A 425 15.37 21.84 -4.06
CA GLU A 425 16.11 20.80 -4.77
C GLU A 425 15.09 19.75 -5.19
N ASP A 426 14.77 19.77 -6.48
CA ASP A 426 14.01 18.70 -7.08
C ASP A 426 14.93 17.49 -7.22
N VAL A 427 14.58 16.43 -6.52
CA VAL A 427 15.23 15.13 -6.65
C VAL A 427 14.75 14.58 -7.99
N GLU A 428 15.65 14.64 -8.98
CA GLU A 428 15.40 14.15 -10.32
C GLU A 428 14.72 12.77 -10.27
N MET A 429 13.62 12.63 -10.99
CA MET A 429 13.15 11.30 -11.35
C MET A 429 14.26 10.62 -12.15
N LYS A 430 14.28 9.28 -12.21
CA LYS A 430 15.22 8.58 -13.09
C LYS A 430 14.79 8.81 -14.55
N GLU A 431 15.06 9.98 -15.12
CA GLU A 431 14.81 10.32 -16.52
C GLU A 431 15.57 9.37 -17.44
N GLU A 432 16.78 8.98 -17.04
CA GLU A 432 17.53 7.88 -17.66
C GLU A 432 16.70 6.60 -17.76
N ALA A 433 15.85 6.29 -16.77
CA ALA A 433 14.94 5.14 -16.76
C ALA A 433 13.73 5.28 -17.69
N GLY A 434 13.57 6.43 -18.36
CA GLY A 434 12.43 6.73 -19.24
C GLY A 434 11.20 7.24 -18.49
N LEU A 435 11.40 7.75 -17.28
CA LEU A 435 10.37 8.43 -16.52
C LEU A 435 10.29 9.91 -16.92
N GLN A 436 9.09 10.47 -16.87
CA GLN A 436 8.85 11.91 -16.99
C GLN A 436 7.90 12.38 -15.88
N MET A 437 7.86 13.69 -15.65
CA MET A 437 6.87 14.32 -14.78
C MET A 437 5.49 14.34 -15.46
N PRO A 438 4.38 14.00 -14.76
CA PRO A 438 3.04 14.17 -15.33
C PRO A 438 2.71 15.66 -15.53
N LYS A 439 1.95 15.99 -16.58
CA LYS A 439 1.72 17.39 -16.97
C LYS A 439 0.91 18.18 -15.93
N THR A 440 0.00 17.52 -15.21
CA THR A 440 -0.70 18.09 -14.03
C THR A 440 0.29 18.55 -12.96
N VAL A 441 1.34 17.76 -12.73
CA VAL A 441 2.35 17.98 -11.68
C VAL A 441 3.24 19.17 -12.04
N GLU A 442 3.58 19.31 -13.32
CA GLU A 442 4.29 20.45 -13.91
C GLU A 442 3.46 21.74 -13.89
N ALA A 443 2.18 21.67 -14.32
CA ALA A 443 1.27 22.81 -14.32
C ALA A 443 1.09 23.44 -12.93
N LEU A 444 1.10 22.61 -11.86
CA LEU A 444 1.10 23.12 -10.49
C LEU A 444 2.42 23.79 -10.09
N HIS A 445 3.56 23.34 -10.61
CA HIS A 445 4.87 23.91 -10.27
C HIS A 445 5.13 25.29 -10.88
N GLN A 446 4.46 25.64 -11.98
CA GLN A 446 4.62 26.95 -12.63
C GLN A 446 4.09 28.12 -11.78
N GLY A 447 3.37 27.85 -10.68
CA GLY A 447 2.85 28.85 -9.74
C GLY A 447 3.57 28.97 -8.39
N GLU A 448 4.64 28.23 -8.09
CA GLU A 448 5.22 28.22 -6.72
C GLU A 448 5.78 29.57 -6.24
N ASP A 449 6.04 30.54 -7.13
CA ASP A 449 6.46 31.91 -6.78
C ASP A 449 5.29 32.85 -6.41
N SER A 450 4.03 32.45 -6.59
CA SER A 450 2.85 33.30 -6.33
C SER A 450 2.19 33.09 -4.95
N VAL A 451 2.49 31.98 -4.25
CA VAL A 451 1.79 31.60 -3.01
C VAL A 451 2.26 32.43 -1.81
N SER A 452 1.52 33.50 -1.56
CA SER A 452 1.76 34.46 -0.46
C SER A 452 1.57 33.88 0.95
N GLY A 453 0.81 32.79 1.09
CA GLY A 453 0.57 32.09 2.35
C GLY A 453 -0.27 30.83 2.15
N VAL A 454 -0.51 30.08 3.22
CA VAL A 454 -1.36 28.88 3.22
C VAL A 454 -2.44 28.97 4.28
N TYR A 455 -3.66 28.55 3.94
CA TYR A 455 -4.67 28.24 4.94
C TYR A 455 -4.39 26.86 5.53
N SER A 456 -4.37 26.77 6.85
CA SER A 456 -4.00 25.56 7.59
C SER A 456 -5.10 25.14 8.56
N LYS A 457 -5.34 23.83 8.69
CA LYS A 457 -6.18 23.23 9.74
C LYS A 457 -5.48 22.03 10.36
N CYS A 458 -5.40 21.98 11.67
CA CYS A 458 -4.62 20.97 12.40
C CYS A 458 -5.43 19.75 12.86
N PHE A 459 -4.77 18.59 12.84
CA PHE A 459 -5.29 17.29 13.26
C PHE A 459 -4.22 16.45 13.98
N GLY A 460 -4.67 15.40 14.67
CA GLY A 460 -3.85 14.49 15.46
C GLY A 460 -3.39 13.24 14.73
N GLY A 461 -2.89 12.26 15.51
CA GLY A 461 -2.60 10.91 15.05
C GLY A 461 -1.45 10.77 14.05
N ASN A 462 -1.43 9.67 13.30
CA ASN A 462 -0.39 9.37 12.31
C ASN A 462 -1.01 9.33 10.91
N ALA A 463 -0.72 10.35 10.10
CA ALA A 463 -1.36 10.60 8.80
C ALA A 463 -1.48 9.36 7.88
N TYR A 464 -0.46 8.49 7.88
CA TYR A 464 -0.45 7.24 7.12
C TYR A 464 -1.59 6.26 7.47
N TYR A 465 -2.03 6.24 8.73
CA TYR A 465 -3.10 5.38 9.24
C TYR A 465 -4.47 6.10 9.25
N GLU A 466 -4.51 7.36 8.80
CA GLU A 466 -5.60 8.30 9.05
C GLU A 466 -6.15 8.97 7.78
N PRO A 467 -6.32 8.25 6.64
CA PRO A 467 -6.83 8.85 5.39
C PRO A 467 -8.21 9.50 5.58
N THR A 468 -9.08 8.90 6.41
CA THR A 468 -10.41 9.43 6.74
C THR A 468 -10.32 10.77 7.47
N THR A 469 -9.38 10.89 8.42
CA THR A 469 -9.14 12.14 9.15
C THR A 469 -8.56 13.22 8.22
N ILE A 470 -7.63 12.87 7.32
CA ILE A 470 -7.07 13.78 6.32
C ILE A 470 -8.18 14.34 5.41
N ALA A 471 -8.94 13.45 4.77
CA ALA A 471 -10.02 13.80 3.86
C ALA A 471 -11.07 14.69 4.53
N SER A 472 -11.50 14.33 5.74
CA SER A 472 -12.47 15.09 6.53
C SER A 472 -11.92 16.46 6.95
N THR A 473 -10.66 16.54 7.38
CA THR A 473 -10.02 17.81 7.78
C THR A 473 -9.88 18.76 6.59
N ALA A 474 -9.50 18.24 5.42
CA ALA A 474 -9.43 18.99 4.16
C ALA A 474 -10.81 19.52 3.74
N LYS A 475 -11.84 18.66 3.76
CA LYS A 475 -13.21 19.04 3.46
C LYS A 475 -13.73 20.14 4.38
N MET A 476 -13.56 19.98 5.70
CA MET A 476 -13.93 21.01 6.67
C MET A 476 -13.22 22.34 6.43
N LEU A 477 -11.95 22.33 6.02
CA LEU A 477 -11.20 23.56 5.73
C LEU A 477 -11.72 24.23 4.45
N MET A 478 -11.85 23.48 3.35
CA MET A 478 -12.36 23.99 2.07
C MET A 478 -13.79 24.54 2.19
N GLU A 479 -14.70 23.83 2.85
CA GLU A 479 -16.09 24.27 3.04
C GLU A 479 -16.17 25.58 3.85
N ARG A 480 -15.34 25.72 4.90
CA ARG A 480 -15.30 26.95 5.72
C ARG A 480 -14.71 28.14 4.98
N LEU A 481 -13.71 27.92 4.12
CA LEU A 481 -13.16 28.97 3.26
C LEU A 481 -14.17 29.39 2.18
N LYS A 482 -14.85 28.42 1.53
CA LYS A 482 -15.92 28.67 0.56
C LYS A 482 -17.09 29.48 1.17
N ASP A 483 -17.58 29.09 2.36
CA ASP A 483 -18.62 29.82 3.12
C ASP A 483 -18.24 31.28 3.39
N LYS A 484 -16.96 31.56 3.68
CA LYS A 484 -16.44 32.91 3.92
C LYS A 484 -15.84 33.58 2.68
N LYS A 485 -16.09 33.05 1.48
CA LYS A 485 -15.65 33.59 0.19
C LYS A 485 -14.15 33.91 0.16
N LYS A 486 -13.33 33.06 0.79
CA LYS A 486 -11.87 33.16 0.74
C LYS A 486 -11.38 32.33 -0.45
N CYS A 487 -10.50 32.91 -1.27
CA CYS A 487 -9.93 32.26 -2.45
C CYS A 487 -8.67 31.46 -2.10
N PHE A 488 -8.55 30.27 -2.68
CA PHE A 488 -7.50 29.28 -2.42
C PHE A 488 -7.38 28.32 -3.61
N LEU A 489 -6.25 27.66 -3.78
CA LEU A 489 -6.08 26.67 -4.85
C LEU A 489 -6.81 25.37 -4.48
N GLY A 490 -7.95 25.13 -5.14
CA GLY A 490 -8.89 24.07 -4.79
C GLY A 490 -8.67 22.70 -5.45
N ASP A 491 -7.57 22.53 -6.20
CA ASP A 491 -7.23 21.32 -6.96
C ASP A 491 -6.22 20.40 -6.25
N HIS A 492 -5.66 20.82 -5.11
CA HIS A 492 -4.69 20.04 -4.36
C HIS A 492 -4.74 20.35 -2.86
N ILE A 493 -4.20 19.43 -2.05
CA ILE A 493 -4.02 19.61 -0.61
C ILE A 493 -2.60 19.19 -0.21
N SER A 494 -2.03 19.84 0.81
CA SER A 494 -0.75 19.46 1.39
C SER A 494 -0.95 18.87 2.78
N VAL A 495 -0.59 17.59 2.97
CA VAL A 495 -0.60 16.92 4.28
C VAL A 495 0.78 17.09 4.91
N VAL A 496 0.84 17.79 6.04
CA VAL A 496 2.10 18.19 6.71
C VAL A 496 2.25 17.46 8.04
N GLU A 497 3.31 16.66 8.17
CA GLU A 497 3.70 15.99 9.41
C GLU A 497 4.96 16.65 9.99
N TYR A 498 4.85 17.21 11.19
CA TYR A 498 5.96 17.87 11.90
C TYR A 498 6.82 16.91 12.75
N HIS A 499 6.41 15.65 12.86
CA HIS A 499 7.01 14.71 13.81
C HIS A 499 7.49 13.43 13.14
N PRO A 500 8.72 12.97 13.45
CA PRO A 500 9.22 11.69 12.94
C PRO A 500 8.41 10.52 13.51
N GLN A 501 8.50 9.34 12.88
CA GLN A 501 7.70 8.17 13.27
C GLN A 501 7.98 7.68 14.69
N TYR A 502 9.18 7.93 15.22
CA TYR A 502 9.57 7.57 16.58
C TYR A 502 9.01 8.53 17.67
N ARG A 503 8.13 9.49 17.33
CA ARG A 503 7.22 10.16 18.28
C ARG A 503 5.81 9.56 18.13
N LEU A 504 5.33 8.88 19.16
CA LEU A 504 4.01 8.25 19.16
C LEU A 504 2.87 9.17 19.59
N PHE A 505 3.07 9.94 20.66
CA PHE A 505 1.98 10.65 21.34
C PHE A 505 1.93 12.14 21.00
N ASP A 506 0.72 12.72 21.04
CA ASP A 506 0.43 14.12 20.71
C ASP A 506 1.16 14.54 19.44
N ARG A 507 0.83 13.84 18.35
CA ARG A 507 1.32 14.14 17.02
C ARG A 507 0.52 15.32 16.48
N HIS A 508 1.23 16.36 16.05
CA HIS A 508 0.67 17.53 15.39
C HIS A 508 0.90 17.42 13.88
N ASN A 509 -0.20 17.38 13.13
CA ASN A 509 -0.23 17.37 11.68
C ASN A 509 -1.16 18.49 11.19
N GLU A 510 -1.00 18.93 9.95
CA GLU A 510 -1.83 19.97 9.34
C GLU A 510 -2.22 19.62 7.90
N ILE A 511 -3.42 20.03 7.49
CA ILE A 511 -3.79 20.18 6.09
C ILE A 511 -3.52 21.64 5.71
N HIS A 512 -2.72 21.86 4.67
CA HIS A 512 -2.49 23.16 4.06
C HIS A 512 -3.20 23.23 2.69
N LEU A 513 -3.79 24.40 2.41
CA LEU A 513 -4.29 24.83 1.11
C LEU A 513 -3.59 26.13 0.75
N ASP A 514 -3.10 26.24 -0.47
CA ASP A 514 -2.40 27.44 -0.93
C ASP A 514 -3.41 28.59 -1.06
N ALA A 515 -3.11 29.73 -0.42
CA ALA A 515 -3.97 30.90 -0.47
C ALA A 515 -3.72 31.68 -1.76
N ASP A 516 -4.80 32.08 -2.42
CA ASP A 516 -4.80 32.94 -3.62
C ASP A 516 -5.60 34.20 -3.26
N PRO A 517 -4.99 35.21 -2.60
CA PRO A 517 -5.73 36.33 -2.01
C PRO A 517 -6.50 37.17 -3.05
N ASP A 518 -5.97 37.23 -4.27
CA ASP A 518 -6.49 38.02 -5.37
C ASP A 518 -7.43 37.22 -6.29
N CYS A 519 -7.70 35.93 -5.96
CA CYS A 519 -8.54 35.01 -6.74
C CYS A 519 -8.08 34.85 -8.20
N SER A 520 -6.77 35.01 -8.44
CA SER A 520 -6.17 35.14 -9.77
C SER A 520 -5.96 33.82 -10.51
N ASP A 521 -5.89 32.70 -9.78
CA ASP A 521 -5.48 31.39 -10.27
C ASP A 521 -6.56 30.33 -9.93
N GLN A 522 -7.82 30.71 -10.17
CA GLN A 522 -9.00 29.87 -9.88
C GLN A 522 -9.53 29.15 -11.14
N GLU A 523 -9.29 29.67 -12.33
CA GLU A 523 -9.89 29.16 -13.58
C GLU A 523 -9.20 27.89 -14.09
N GLY A 524 -9.99 27.00 -14.73
CA GLY A 524 -9.48 25.75 -15.31
C GLY A 524 -9.04 24.67 -14.31
N ARG A 525 -9.13 24.92 -13.00
CA ARG A 525 -8.72 23.97 -11.95
C ARG A 525 -9.85 22.98 -11.63
N PRO A 526 -9.59 21.66 -11.58
CA PRO A 526 -10.59 20.67 -11.16
C PRO A 526 -10.89 20.79 -9.66
N GLU A 527 -12.12 20.45 -9.25
CA GLU A 527 -12.46 20.38 -7.83
C GLU A 527 -11.81 19.15 -7.17
N PHE A 528 -11.07 19.37 -6.08
CA PHE A 528 -10.45 18.29 -5.33
C PHE A 528 -11.47 17.31 -4.74
N THR A 529 -11.39 16.06 -5.18
CA THR A 529 -12.15 14.94 -4.63
C THR A 529 -11.50 14.45 -3.33
N PHE A 530 -12.29 14.25 -2.28
CA PHE A 530 -11.75 13.85 -0.96
C PHE A 530 -11.43 12.35 -0.84
N ASN A 531 -11.50 11.58 -1.94
CA ASN A 531 -11.06 10.19 -1.98
C ASN A 531 -9.53 10.10 -2.01
N LEU A 532 -8.91 9.43 -1.04
CA LEU A 532 -7.47 9.14 -1.08
C LEU A 532 -7.27 7.70 -1.57
N PRO A 533 -6.83 7.47 -2.82
CA PRO A 533 -6.59 6.13 -3.33
C PRO A 533 -5.46 5.45 -2.53
N LEU A 534 -5.72 4.23 -2.08
CA LEU A 534 -4.80 3.40 -1.28
C LEU A 534 -4.43 2.14 -2.08
N SER A 535 -3.17 1.75 -2.01
CA SER A 535 -2.64 0.62 -2.77
C SER A 535 -3.18 -0.73 -2.30
N LYS A 536 -3.02 -1.77 -3.12
CA LYS A 536 -3.33 -3.15 -2.70
C LYS A 536 -2.46 -3.56 -1.51
N ASP A 537 -1.24 -3.03 -1.42
CA ASP A 537 -0.27 -3.31 -0.35
C ASP A 537 -0.60 -2.62 0.97
N TYR A 538 -1.42 -1.56 0.97
CA TYR A 538 -1.90 -0.89 2.18
C TYR A 538 -2.71 -1.81 3.08
N SER A 539 -3.58 -2.63 2.47
CA SER A 539 -4.47 -3.54 3.19
C SER A 539 -3.93 -4.99 3.20
N ARG A 540 -2.74 -5.21 2.63
CA ARG A 540 -2.16 -6.55 2.50
C ARG A 540 -1.58 -7.02 3.84
N THR A 541 -2.29 -7.97 4.45
CA THR A 541 -1.84 -8.81 5.57
C THR A 541 -0.73 -9.78 5.17
N ASP A 542 -0.79 -10.29 3.94
CA ASP A 542 0.03 -11.40 3.48
C ASP A 542 1.43 -10.95 3.00
N MET A 543 2.36 -11.92 2.95
CA MET A 543 3.73 -11.67 2.52
C MET A 543 3.80 -11.16 1.07
N ARG A 544 4.68 -10.18 0.82
CA ARG A 544 5.11 -9.87 -0.54
C ARG A 544 5.64 -11.15 -1.22
N PRO A 545 5.09 -11.59 -2.37
CA PRO A 545 5.68 -12.69 -3.10
C PRO A 545 7.13 -12.35 -3.46
N SER A 546 8.05 -13.24 -3.13
CA SER A 546 9.48 -13.11 -3.43
C SER A 546 9.94 -14.36 -4.19
N LEU A 547 10.90 -14.20 -5.09
CA LEU A 547 11.51 -15.34 -5.78
C LEU A 547 12.32 -16.18 -4.79
N GLY A 548 13.08 -15.55 -3.89
CA GLY A 548 14.03 -16.24 -3.01
C GLY A 548 15.22 -16.82 -3.78
N ASP A 549 15.93 -17.78 -3.17
CA ASP A 549 17.13 -18.42 -3.74
C ASP A 549 16.80 -19.46 -4.85
N GLN A 550 15.90 -19.14 -5.79
CA GLN A 550 15.60 -20.00 -6.97
C GLN A 550 16.81 -20.14 -7.90
N CYS A 551 17.77 -19.23 -7.78
CA CYS A 551 19.02 -19.17 -8.51
C CYS A 551 20.18 -19.60 -7.60
N ASP A 552 20.09 -20.83 -7.07
CA ASP A 552 21.09 -21.42 -6.18
C ASP A 552 22.29 -21.99 -6.96
N THR A 553 23.20 -22.70 -6.26
CA THR A 553 24.39 -23.31 -6.88
C THR A 553 24.10 -24.37 -7.95
N HIS A 554 22.85 -24.75 -8.17
CA HIS A 554 22.43 -25.72 -9.19
C HIS A 554 21.70 -25.09 -10.38
N HIS A 555 21.33 -23.80 -10.29
CA HIS A 555 20.51 -23.12 -11.30
C HIS A 555 21.16 -21.80 -11.74
N GLN A 556 21.72 -21.79 -12.95
CA GLN A 556 22.11 -20.54 -13.59
C GLN A 556 20.86 -19.75 -13.97
N CYS A 557 20.90 -18.44 -13.71
CA CYS A 557 19.83 -17.48 -14.01
C CYS A 557 20.37 -16.25 -14.77
N PRO A 558 19.53 -15.56 -15.58
CA PRO A 558 19.88 -14.27 -16.14
C PRO A 558 20.24 -13.25 -15.07
N ASN A 559 21.36 -12.54 -15.24
CA ASN A 559 21.69 -11.41 -14.36
C ASN A 559 20.75 -10.23 -14.66
N THR A 560 20.17 -9.64 -13.61
CA THR A 560 19.25 -8.50 -13.70
C THR A 560 19.68 -7.34 -12.81
N THR A 561 19.56 -6.11 -13.31
CA THR A 561 19.71 -4.90 -12.51
C THR A 561 18.33 -4.28 -12.27
N THR A 562 17.93 -4.18 -10.99
CA THR A 562 16.74 -3.41 -10.59
C THR A 562 16.99 -1.92 -10.83
N ILE A 563 16.13 -1.27 -11.62
CA ILE A 563 16.18 0.17 -11.89
C ILE A 563 15.42 0.91 -10.79
N MET A 564 14.19 0.48 -10.50
CA MET A 564 13.39 1.00 -9.40
C MET A 564 12.25 0.06 -8.99
N ARG A 565 11.69 0.33 -7.82
CA ARG A 565 10.47 -0.28 -7.29
C ARG A 565 9.27 0.63 -7.62
N LEU A 566 8.15 0.01 -7.95
CA LEU A 566 6.89 0.64 -8.34
C LEU A 566 5.75 0.14 -7.43
N GLU A 567 4.57 0.73 -7.56
CA GLU A 567 3.39 0.35 -6.75
C GLU A 567 2.95 -1.11 -6.96
N ASN A 568 2.16 -1.64 -6.01
CA ASN A 568 1.62 -3.01 -6.04
C ASN A 568 2.69 -4.11 -6.26
N ASN A 569 3.90 -3.91 -5.71
CA ASN A 569 5.09 -4.78 -5.79
C ASN A 569 5.75 -4.89 -7.16
N LEU A 570 5.38 -4.03 -8.11
CA LEU A 570 6.00 -4.00 -9.42
C LEU A 570 7.47 -3.59 -9.34
N GLU A 571 8.29 -4.12 -10.24
CA GLU A 571 9.70 -3.77 -10.36
C GLU A 571 10.03 -3.42 -11.81
N MET A 572 10.68 -2.28 -12.02
CA MET A 572 11.34 -1.99 -13.28
C MET A 572 12.79 -2.46 -13.22
N PHE A 573 13.21 -3.25 -14.19
CA PHE A 573 14.54 -3.83 -14.27
C PHE A 573 15.04 -3.96 -15.71
N GLN A 574 16.33 -4.30 -15.85
CA GLN A 574 16.98 -4.64 -17.12
C GLN A 574 17.75 -5.95 -16.97
N TYR A 575 17.81 -6.75 -18.04
CA TYR A 575 18.71 -7.90 -18.11
C TYR A 575 20.11 -7.45 -18.53
N ALA A 576 21.14 -8.18 -18.11
CA ALA A 576 22.46 -8.05 -18.70
C ALA A 576 22.42 -8.38 -20.22
N PRO A 577 23.24 -7.71 -21.06
CA PRO A 577 23.28 -7.99 -22.50
C PRO A 577 23.65 -9.44 -22.77
N GLY A 578 22.87 -10.14 -23.60
CA GLY A 578 23.04 -11.57 -23.80
C GLY A 578 22.24 -12.13 -24.98
N SER A 579 22.63 -13.33 -25.41
CA SER A 579 21.91 -14.11 -26.41
C SER A 579 20.82 -14.96 -25.73
N TRP A 580 19.68 -15.12 -26.39
CA TRP A 580 18.52 -15.89 -25.91
C TRP A 580 18.09 -16.89 -26.97
N PHE A 581 17.76 -18.12 -26.57
CA PHE A 581 17.10 -19.10 -27.42
C PHE A 581 15.59 -18.84 -27.46
N LEU A 582 14.97 -18.94 -28.62
CA LEU A 582 13.52 -18.84 -28.80
C LEU A 582 13.02 -20.03 -29.64
N SER A 583 12.07 -20.79 -29.11
CA SER A 583 11.36 -21.84 -29.85
C SER A 583 9.88 -21.52 -29.99
N LYS A 584 9.35 -21.56 -31.22
CA LYS A 584 7.95 -21.26 -31.53
C LYS A 584 7.09 -22.50 -31.37
N SER A 585 5.87 -22.35 -30.85
CA SER A 585 4.91 -23.47 -30.83
C SER A 585 4.59 -23.91 -32.27
N PRO A 586 4.71 -25.21 -32.59
CA PRO A 586 4.38 -25.70 -33.93
C PRO A 586 2.87 -25.79 -34.19
N THR A 587 2.01 -25.69 -33.15
CA THR A 587 0.56 -25.87 -33.28
C THR A 587 -0.24 -24.98 -32.32
N LYS A 588 -1.46 -24.60 -32.75
CA LYS A 588 -2.45 -23.91 -31.92
C LYS A 588 -2.84 -24.76 -30.70
N SER A 589 -3.08 -24.09 -29.57
CA SER A 589 -3.32 -24.70 -28.25
C SER A 589 -4.17 -23.78 -27.37
N CYS A 590 -5.27 -24.32 -26.84
CA CYS A 590 -6.30 -23.56 -26.13
C CYS A 590 -6.06 -23.47 -24.60
N SER A 591 -4.85 -23.82 -24.15
CA SER A 591 -4.44 -23.83 -22.75
C SER A 591 -2.98 -23.43 -22.62
N ILE A 592 -2.68 -22.52 -21.68
CA ILE A 592 -1.31 -22.01 -21.43
C ILE A 592 -0.33 -23.17 -21.22
N ARG A 593 -0.69 -24.17 -20.40
CA ARG A 593 0.18 -25.31 -20.08
C ARG A 593 0.40 -26.24 -21.28
N GLU A 594 -0.62 -26.45 -22.11
CA GLU A 594 -0.51 -27.27 -23.31
C GLU A 594 0.37 -26.58 -24.37
N ALA A 595 0.15 -25.28 -24.56
CA ALA A 595 0.89 -24.44 -25.49
C ALA A 595 2.38 -24.35 -25.11
N PHE A 596 2.68 -24.16 -23.82
CA PHE A 596 4.03 -24.16 -23.28
C PHE A 596 4.75 -25.50 -23.53
N ASN A 597 4.12 -26.64 -23.20
CA ASN A 597 4.70 -27.96 -23.43
C ASN A 597 4.98 -28.24 -24.92
N LYS A 598 4.08 -27.83 -25.82
CA LYS A 598 4.27 -27.96 -27.27
C LYS A 598 5.43 -27.13 -27.80
N ALA A 599 5.64 -25.92 -27.29
CA ALA A 599 6.79 -25.07 -27.63
C ALA A 599 8.10 -25.54 -26.96
N LEU A 600 8.04 -26.24 -25.83
CA LEU A 600 9.21 -26.75 -25.11
C LEU A 600 9.81 -28.01 -25.76
N ASN A 601 9.01 -28.89 -26.37
CA ASN A 601 9.49 -30.16 -26.94
C ASN A 601 10.56 -30.02 -28.06
N PRO A 602 10.43 -29.12 -29.05
CA PRO A 602 11.49 -28.89 -30.04
C PRO A 602 12.77 -28.35 -29.38
N PHE A 603 12.60 -27.43 -28.42
CA PHE A 603 13.71 -26.84 -27.68
C PHE A 603 14.50 -27.88 -26.85
N LEU A 604 13.81 -28.76 -26.12
CA LEU A 604 14.44 -29.88 -25.41
C LEU A 604 15.18 -30.83 -26.36
N SER A 605 14.68 -31.03 -27.57
CA SER A 605 15.35 -31.86 -28.58
C SER A 605 16.67 -31.22 -29.04
N TYR A 606 16.65 -29.92 -29.31
CA TYR A 606 17.84 -29.12 -29.66
C TYR A 606 18.91 -29.15 -28.56
N LEU A 607 18.53 -28.89 -27.30
CA LEU A 607 19.45 -28.89 -26.16
C LEU A 607 20.08 -30.28 -25.89
N ASN A 608 19.38 -31.36 -26.21
CA ASN A 608 19.87 -32.74 -26.02
C ASN A 608 20.73 -33.29 -27.16
N GLY A 609 21.13 -32.46 -28.13
CA GLY A 609 22.05 -32.84 -29.22
C GLY A 609 21.48 -32.70 -30.63
N LYS A 610 20.22 -32.27 -30.82
CA LYS A 610 19.67 -32.02 -32.17
C LYS A 610 20.12 -30.66 -32.75
N ASN A 611 21.43 -30.46 -32.78
CA ASN A 611 22.14 -29.26 -33.22
C ASN A 611 23.37 -29.64 -34.07
N GLU A 612 23.93 -28.69 -34.84
CA GLU A 612 25.07 -28.94 -35.75
C GLU A 612 26.28 -29.63 -35.09
N GLY A 613 26.46 -29.48 -33.78
CA GLY A 613 27.58 -30.05 -33.03
C GLY A 613 27.30 -31.37 -32.31
N ASN A 614 26.09 -31.94 -32.42
CA ASN A 614 25.60 -33.08 -31.60
C ASN A 614 25.91 -32.95 -30.10
N SER A 615 25.96 -31.71 -29.60
CA SER A 615 26.44 -31.37 -28.27
C SER A 615 25.27 -31.14 -27.32
N LYS A 616 25.43 -31.51 -26.05
CA LYS A 616 24.47 -31.16 -25.01
C LYS A 616 24.69 -29.71 -24.56
N ILE A 617 23.60 -28.98 -24.42
CA ILE A 617 23.58 -27.59 -23.93
C ILE A 617 22.76 -27.58 -22.64
N ASP A 618 23.34 -27.09 -21.55
CA ASP A 618 22.64 -26.97 -20.27
C ASP A 618 21.54 -25.91 -20.36
N MET A 619 20.41 -26.15 -19.70
CA MET A 619 19.28 -25.22 -19.67
C MET A 619 19.46 -24.20 -18.54
N ILE A 620 19.45 -22.90 -18.89
CA ILE A 620 19.26 -21.81 -17.93
C ILE A 620 17.78 -21.70 -17.56
N ILE A 621 17.48 -21.36 -16.30
CA ILE A 621 16.12 -21.07 -15.82
C ILE A 621 16.01 -19.58 -15.41
N PRO A 622 14.80 -18.98 -15.34
CA PRO A 622 13.50 -19.55 -15.67
C PRO A 622 13.27 -19.73 -17.17
N LEU A 623 12.33 -20.61 -17.51
CA LEU A 623 11.80 -20.74 -18.87
C LEU A 623 10.67 -19.73 -19.06
N TYR A 624 10.79 -18.84 -20.04
CA TYR A 624 9.81 -17.80 -20.35
C TYR A 624 8.88 -18.24 -21.49
N GLY A 625 7.58 -18.31 -21.23
CA GLY A 625 6.54 -18.47 -22.26
C GLY A 625 5.95 -17.12 -22.66
N LYS A 626 6.03 -16.73 -23.93
CA LYS A 626 5.33 -15.55 -24.46
C LYS A 626 3.83 -15.82 -24.53
N VAL A 627 3.04 -15.04 -23.80
CA VAL A 627 1.58 -15.22 -23.66
C VAL A 627 0.82 -14.15 -24.44
N ASN A 628 -0.22 -14.58 -25.16
CA ASN A 628 -1.20 -13.67 -25.73
C ASN A 628 -2.36 -13.46 -24.75
N ALA A 629 -2.21 -12.49 -23.84
CA ALA A 629 -3.19 -12.21 -22.78
C ALA A 629 -4.51 -11.60 -23.29
N PHE A 630 -4.58 -11.22 -24.57
CA PHE A 630 -5.73 -10.56 -25.21
C PHE A 630 -6.35 -11.41 -26.34
N ALA A 631 -6.02 -12.71 -26.37
CA ALA A 631 -6.59 -13.64 -27.33
C ALA A 631 -8.12 -13.76 -27.10
N GLN A 632 -8.94 -13.58 -28.14
CA GLN A 632 -10.41 -13.58 -28.01
C GLN A 632 -10.94 -14.87 -27.33
N PRO A 633 -12.07 -14.83 -26.60
CA PRO A 633 -12.67 -16.02 -25.99
C PRO A 633 -12.89 -17.15 -27.01
N GLY A 634 -12.24 -18.30 -26.79
CA GLY A 634 -12.27 -19.45 -27.71
C GLY A 634 -11.14 -19.52 -28.73
N SER A 635 -10.25 -18.52 -28.78
CA SER A 635 -9.02 -18.59 -29.59
C SER A 635 -7.95 -19.47 -28.95
N CYS A 636 -7.27 -20.28 -29.76
CA CYS A 636 -6.31 -21.28 -29.30
C CYS A 636 -4.85 -20.85 -29.52
N GLU A 637 -4.49 -19.64 -29.11
CA GLU A 637 -3.15 -19.05 -29.33
C GLU A 637 -2.56 -18.49 -28.03
N THR A 638 -2.64 -19.29 -26.96
CA THR A 638 -2.34 -18.83 -25.58
C THR A 638 -0.84 -18.62 -25.30
N VAL A 639 0.04 -19.53 -25.75
CA VAL A 639 1.52 -19.37 -25.70
C VAL A 639 2.07 -19.55 -27.11
N THR A 640 2.83 -18.58 -27.61
CA THR A 640 3.38 -18.61 -28.97
C THR A 640 4.84 -19.06 -29.04
N THR A 641 5.60 -18.80 -27.97
CA THR A 641 7.07 -18.92 -27.96
C THR A 641 7.55 -19.30 -26.56
N VAL A 642 8.52 -20.20 -26.44
CA VAL A 642 9.28 -20.46 -25.21
C VAL A 642 10.71 -19.95 -25.39
N SER A 643 11.29 -19.35 -24.35
CA SER A 643 12.60 -18.70 -24.38
C SER A 643 13.41 -18.92 -23.10
N THR A 644 14.74 -18.95 -23.22
CA THR A 644 15.69 -18.83 -22.11
C THR A 644 17.04 -18.29 -22.60
N MET A 645 17.88 -17.81 -21.68
CA MET A 645 19.19 -17.26 -22.02
C MET A 645 20.15 -18.38 -22.49
N VAL A 646 21.04 -18.03 -23.43
CA VAL A 646 22.09 -18.91 -23.92
C VAL A 646 23.18 -19.04 -22.84
N PRO A 647 23.62 -20.25 -22.45
CA PRO A 647 24.72 -20.44 -21.52
C PRO A 647 26.01 -19.75 -21.94
N GLY A 648 26.81 -19.29 -20.96
CA GLY A 648 28.01 -18.48 -21.22
C GLY A 648 29.04 -19.14 -22.15
N ASN A 649 29.17 -20.47 -22.10
CA ASN A 649 30.03 -21.25 -22.99
C ASN A 649 29.55 -21.33 -24.45
N PHE A 650 28.32 -20.89 -24.74
CA PHE A 650 27.75 -20.80 -26.10
C PHE A 650 27.33 -19.36 -26.47
N ALA A 651 27.57 -18.36 -25.62
CA ALA A 651 27.03 -17.01 -25.79
C ALA A 651 27.58 -16.27 -27.03
N ASP A 652 28.86 -16.47 -27.35
CA ASP A 652 29.55 -15.84 -28.49
C ASP A 652 29.35 -16.58 -29.82
N ASN A 653 29.15 -17.90 -29.78
CA ASN A 653 28.91 -18.73 -30.96
C ASN A 653 27.90 -19.86 -30.65
N PRO A 654 26.59 -19.55 -30.62
CA PRO A 654 25.56 -20.53 -30.30
C PRO A 654 25.41 -21.55 -31.43
N LEU A 655 25.30 -22.83 -31.07
CA LEU A 655 25.17 -23.92 -32.04
C LEU A 655 23.89 -23.76 -32.86
N LYS A 656 23.95 -23.87 -34.19
CA LYS A 656 22.74 -23.76 -35.00
C LYS A 656 21.86 -25.01 -34.83
N PRO A 657 20.53 -24.84 -34.84
CA PRO A 657 19.62 -25.98 -34.82
C PRO A 657 19.56 -26.65 -36.19
N ILE A 658 19.26 -27.94 -36.21
CA ILE A 658 19.11 -28.75 -37.44
C ILE A 658 17.76 -28.44 -38.14
N GLU A 659 16.80 -27.86 -37.41
CA GLU A 659 15.45 -27.51 -37.89
C GLU A 659 15.14 -26.07 -37.46
N ASP A 660 14.34 -25.34 -38.26
CA ASP A 660 13.94 -23.93 -38.04
C ASP A 660 12.99 -23.73 -36.83
N THR A 661 12.96 -24.67 -35.89
CA THR A 661 12.09 -24.68 -34.70
C THR A 661 12.68 -23.94 -33.50
N VAL A 662 13.99 -23.67 -33.52
CA VAL A 662 14.71 -22.85 -32.54
C VAL A 662 15.42 -21.72 -33.29
N SER A 663 15.54 -20.57 -32.63
CA SER A 663 16.25 -19.39 -33.14
C SER A 663 17.02 -18.73 -32.01
N VAL A 664 18.02 -17.93 -32.33
CA VAL A 664 18.77 -17.13 -31.34
C VAL A 664 18.53 -15.66 -31.60
N GLN A 665 18.17 -14.92 -30.55
CA GLN A 665 18.04 -13.47 -30.59
C GLN A 665 18.97 -12.84 -29.55
N ARG A 666 19.71 -11.80 -29.93
CA ARG A 666 20.47 -10.99 -28.96
C ARG A 666 19.55 -9.95 -28.34
N LEU A 667 19.55 -9.86 -27.01
CA LEU A 667 18.87 -8.81 -26.28
C LEU A 667 19.80 -7.59 -26.15
N GLU A 668 19.31 -6.43 -26.55
CA GLU A 668 20.05 -5.17 -26.44
C GLU A 668 20.07 -4.63 -25.00
N ALA A 669 21.17 -3.96 -24.65
CA ALA A 669 21.43 -3.47 -23.29
C ALA A 669 20.40 -2.45 -22.76
N GLU A 670 19.71 -1.75 -23.66
CA GLU A 670 18.78 -0.66 -23.30
C GLU A 670 17.34 -1.13 -23.04
N LYS A 671 17.04 -2.43 -23.22
CA LYS A 671 15.67 -2.95 -23.05
C LYS A 671 15.31 -3.07 -21.58
N ARG A 672 14.16 -2.48 -21.23
CA ARG A 672 13.62 -2.43 -19.88
C ARG A 672 12.32 -3.22 -19.77
N PHE A 673 12.11 -3.76 -18.59
CA PHE A 673 11.01 -4.65 -18.29
C PHE A 673 10.38 -4.28 -16.97
N ILE A 674 9.07 -4.45 -16.87
CA ILE A 674 8.35 -4.45 -15.60
C ILE A 674 8.07 -5.91 -15.25
N ARG A 675 8.40 -6.33 -14.04
CA ARG A 675 8.00 -7.63 -13.49
C ARG A 675 6.98 -7.51 -12.35
N SER A 676 6.11 -8.51 -12.31
CA SER A 676 5.19 -8.82 -11.22
C SER A 676 5.37 -10.29 -10.83
N LEU A 677 5.08 -10.64 -9.58
CA LEU A 677 5.16 -12.01 -9.08
C LEU A 677 3.77 -12.51 -8.72
N TYR A 678 3.41 -13.68 -9.25
CA TYR A 678 2.14 -14.36 -9.01
C TYR A 678 2.40 -15.71 -8.33
N LYS A 679 1.79 -15.95 -7.17
CA LYS A 679 1.76 -17.26 -6.53
C LYS A 679 0.33 -17.79 -6.55
N GLY A 680 0.11 -18.92 -7.22
CA GLY A 680 -1.23 -19.50 -7.33
C GLY A 680 -1.33 -20.65 -8.33
N LYS A 681 -2.54 -20.96 -8.77
CA LYS A 681 -2.78 -22.02 -9.77
C LYS A 681 -2.84 -21.43 -11.18
N VAL A 682 -2.30 -22.16 -12.14
CA VAL A 682 -2.47 -21.85 -13.58
C VAL A 682 -3.77 -22.47 -14.08
N GLY A 683 -4.62 -21.65 -14.71
CA GLY A 683 -5.89 -22.08 -15.30
C GLY A 683 -7.15 -21.93 -14.42
N SER A 684 -7.05 -21.33 -13.23
CA SER A 684 -8.20 -21.08 -12.33
C SER A 684 -8.93 -19.74 -12.58
N GLY A 685 -8.53 -18.96 -13.60
CA GLY A 685 -8.97 -17.57 -13.78
C GLY A 685 -8.42 -16.59 -12.72
N GLU A 686 -7.55 -17.04 -11.83
CA GLU A 686 -6.80 -16.18 -10.89
C GLU A 686 -5.61 -15.51 -11.58
N LEU A 687 -4.84 -16.28 -12.35
CA LEU A 687 -3.76 -15.75 -13.18
C LEU A 687 -4.28 -14.69 -14.15
N GLU A 688 -5.38 -14.94 -14.84
CA GLU A 688 -6.02 -13.97 -15.76
C GLU A 688 -6.39 -12.66 -15.05
N ARG A 689 -7.00 -12.73 -13.86
CA ARG A 689 -7.25 -11.55 -13.02
C ARG A 689 -5.97 -10.83 -12.59
N HIS A 690 -4.90 -11.56 -12.30
CA HIS A 690 -3.59 -10.95 -12.01
C HIS A 690 -3.00 -10.24 -13.24
N LEU A 691 -3.08 -10.85 -14.43
CA LEU A 691 -2.61 -10.22 -15.68
C LEU A 691 -3.42 -8.96 -16.02
N ILE A 692 -4.75 -9.01 -15.91
CA ILE A 692 -5.62 -7.83 -16.10
C ILE A 692 -5.30 -6.75 -15.05
N GLY A 693 -5.09 -7.14 -13.79
CA GLY A 693 -4.67 -6.22 -12.73
C GLY A 693 -3.33 -5.54 -13.04
N LEU A 694 -2.35 -6.29 -13.54
CA LEU A 694 -1.05 -5.77 -13.97
C LEU A 694 -1.16 -4.81 -15.17
N ILE A 695 -2.01 -5.12 -16.14
CA ILE A 695 -2.32 -4.26 -17.31
C ILE A 695 -2.90 -2.91 -16.86
N VAL A 696 -3.79 -2.92 -15.86
CA VAL A 696 -4.35 -1.70 -15.25
C VAL A 696 -3.29 -0.95 -14.47
N ASP A 697 -2.56 -1.62 -13.57
CA ASP A 697 -1.55 -1.00 -12.71
C ASP A 697 -0.45 -0.32 -13.55
N VAL A 698 0.10 -0.98 -14.57
CA VAL A 698 1.09 -0.36 -15.48
C VAL A 698 0.44 0.70 -16.38
N GLY A 699 -0.80 0.48 -16.85
CA GLY A 699 -1.52 1.44 -17.68
C GLY A 699 -1.78 2.78 -16.98
N ASN A 700 -2.06 2.74 -15.67
CA ASN A 700 -2.25 3.94 -14.86
C ASN A 700 -0.98 4.80 -14.75
N LEU A 701 0.21 4.18 -14.86
CA LEU A 701 1.51 4.85 -14.80
C LEU A 701 1.93 5.53 -16.12
N LYS A 702 1.11 5.45 -17.18
CA LYS A 702 1.38 6.11 -18.47
C LYS A 702 1.77 7.60 -18.38
N PRO A 703 1.17 8.46 -17.52
CA PRO A 703 1.59 9.87 -17.41
C PRO A 703 3.06 10.05 -17.05
N PHE A 704 3.62 9.11 -16.28
CA PHE A 704 5.04 9.08 -15.90
C PHE A 704 5.96 8.57 -17.02
N GLY A 705 5.49 8.47 -18.27
CA GLY A 705 6.29 8.00 -19.42
C GLY A 705 6.32 6.48 -19.61
N LEU A 706 5.67 5.73 -18.70
CA LEU A 706 5.68 4.26 -18.74
C LEU A 706 4.63 3.71 -19.72
N GLU A 707 5.02 3.64 -20.99
CA GLU A 707 4.32 2.83 -21.98
C GLU A 707 4.86 1.40 -22.06
N TYR A 708 4.01 0.45 -22.46
CA TYR A 708 4.37 -0.95 -22.62
C TYR A 708 3.75 -1.56 -23.88
N ASN A 709 4.22 -2.74 -24.28
CA ASN A 709 3.58 -3.52 -25.35
C ASN A 709 2.72 -4.66 -24.76
N PRO A 710 1.37 -4.55 -24.78
CA PRO A 710 0.48 -5.60 -24.28
C PRO A 710 0.64 -6.96 -25.00
N GLN A 711 1.19 -6.98 -26.22
CA GLN A 711 1.45 -8.21 -26.98
C GLN A 711 2.82 -8.85 -26.66
N ASN A 712 3.66 -8.24 -25.81
CA ASN A 712 4.98 -8.75 -25.40
C ASN A 712 5.01 -9.07 -23.90
N MET A 713 3.98 -9.80 -23.43
CA MET A 713 3.93 -10.35 -22.07
C MET A 713 4.54 -11.75 -22.03
N TRP A 714 5.34 -12.02 -21.00
CA TRP A 714 6.02 -13.30 -20.79
C TRP A 714 5.72 -13.83 -19.39
N LEU A 715 5.52 -15.16 -19.27
CA LEU A 715 5.43 -15.88 -18.01
C LEU A 715 6.69 -16.72 -17.82
N ALA A 716 7.47 -16.44 -16.79
CA ALA A 716 8.62 -17.24 -16.41
C ALA A 716 8.23 -18.27 -15.33
N THR A 717 8.71 -19.51 -15.47
CA THR A 717 8.61 -20.56 -14.46
C THR A 717 9.98 -21.13 -14.11
N TYR A 718 10.17 -21.42 -12.82
CA TYR A 718 11.41 -21.95 -12.23
C TYR A 718 11.32 -23.45 -11.88
N GLY A 719 10.13 -24.08 -11.99
CA GLY A 719 9.89 -25.42 -11.46
C GLY A 719 9.18 -26.39 -12.41
N ASP A 720 9.16 -27.66 -12.02
CA ASP A 720 8.38 -28.71 -12.68
C ASP A 720 6.87 -28.48 -12.42
N ALA A 721 6.06 -28.41 -13.50
CA ALA A 721 4.62 -28.09 -13.50
C ALA A 721 3.70 -29.18 -12.90
N ARG A 722 4.21 -29.87 -11.87
CA ARG A 722 3.58 -30.94 -11.09
C ARG A 722 3.30 -30.52 -9.63
N THR A 723 3.75 -29.35 -9.17
CA THR A 723 3.40 -28.80 -7.85
C THR A 723 1.97 -28.23 -7.84
N ARG A 724 1.36 -28.12 -6.65
CA ARG A 724 -0.06 -27.69 -6.50
C ARG A 724 -0.28 -26.17 -6.52
N GLU A 725 0.79 -25.41 -6.35
CA GLU A 725 0.88 -23.96 -6.48
C GLU A 725 2.17 -23.68 -7.26
N GLU A 726 2.10 -22.75 -8.22
CA GLU A 726 3.24 -22.30 -9.03
C GLU A 726 3.54 -20.84 -8.67
N LEU A 727 4.83 -20.53 -8.49
CA LEU A 727 5.33 -19.16 -8.44
C LEU A 727 5.77 -18.78 -9.86
N LEU A 728 5.10 -17.79 -10.43
CA LEU A 728 5.36 -17.29 -11.78
C LEU A 728 5.88 -15.85 -11.71
N GLU A 729 6.86 -15.54 -12.55
CA GLU A 729 7.25 -14.18 -12.87
C GLU A 729 6.50 -13.73 -14.12
N VAL A 730 5.80 -12.60 -14.05
CA VAL A 730 5.13 -11.98 -15.20
C VAL A 730 5.97 -10.80 -15.65
N VAL A 731 6.50 -10.85 -16.87
CA VAL A 731 7.41 -9.83 -17.41
C VAL A 731 6.78 -9.14 -18.62
N ILE A 732 6.80 -7.80 -18.62
CA ILE A 732 6.29 -6.96 -19.72
C ILE A 732 7.42 -6.04 -20.20
N GLU A 733 7.62 -5.98 -21.52
CA GLU A 733 8.57 -5.05 -22.15
C GLU A 733 8.04 -3.60 -22.12
N VAL A 734 8.84 -2.69 -21.56
CA VAL A 734 8.60 -1.25 -21.55
C VAL A 734 8.98 -0.67 -22.92
N LYS A 735 8.11 0.16 -23.50
CA LYS A 735 8.42 0.89 -24.73
C LYS A 735 9.37 2.04 -24.40
N LYS A 736 10.38 2.24 -25.23
CA LYS A 736 11.20 3.45 -25.20
C LYS A 736 10.31 4.63 -25.64
N ALA A 737 10.22 5.68 -24.83
CA ALA A 737 9.55 6.91 -25.23
C ALA A 737 10.21 7.45 -26.53
N PRO A 738 9.43 7.97 -27.49
CA PRO A 738 10.01 8.70 -28.62
C PRO A 738 10.90 9.82 -28.09
N LYS A 739 12.11 9.97 -28.64
CA LYS A 739 12.87 11.20 -28.43
C LYS A 739 12.18 12.30 -29.24
N ASP A 740 11.74 13.37 -28.59
CA ASP A 740 11.23 14.53 -29.29
C ASP A 740 12.26 15.03 -30.32
N GLY A 741 11.80 15.34 -31.54
CA GLY A 741 12.65 15.84 -32.61
C GLY A 741 13.01 14.84 -33.72
N GLN A 742 12.09 13.96 -34.14
CA GLN A 742 12.20 13.32 -35.46
C GLN A 742 10.84 13.28 -36.17
N ASP A 743 10.79 13.87 -37.36
CA ASP A 743 9.57 14.11 -38.14
C ASP A 743 8.82 12.80 -38.45
N VAL A 744 7.63 12.64 -37.87
CA VAL A 744 6.67 11.66 -38.37
C VAL A 744 5.96 12.29 -39.55
N ILE A 745 6.39 11.87 -40.75
CA ILE A 745 5.71 12.19 -42.00
C ILE A 745 4.27 11.67 -41.89
N MET A 746 3.32 12.60 -41.79
CA MET A 746 1.90 12.35 -41.96
C MET A 746 1.69 11.67 -43.31
N SER A 747 1.27 10.41 -43.32
CA SER A 747 0.71 9.79 -44.50
C SER A 747 -0.72 10.32 -44.64
N GLU A 748 -0.98 11.05 -45.72
CA GLU A 748 -2.33 11.51 -46.04
C GLU A 748 -3.21 10.31 -46.41
N GLU A 749 -4.08 9.87 -45.50
CA GLU A 749 -5.32 9.21 -45.92
C GLU A 749 -6.37 10.31 -46.15
N THR A 750 -6.76 10.44 -47.41
CA THR A 750 -7.63 11.50 -47.93
C THR A 750 -9.01 11.48 -47.26
N GLY A 751 -9.42 12.59 -46.64
CA GLY A 751 -10.78 12.75 -46.14
C GLY A 751 -11.81 12.86 -47.27
N ASP A 752 -12.83 12.00 -47.24
CA ASP A 752 -14.08 12.19 -47.99
C ASP A 752 -15.04 12.98 -47.08
N GLU A 753 -15.14 14.30 -47.30
CA GLU A 753 -16.09 15.14 -46.56
C GLU A 753 -17.53 14.72 -46.85
N ARG A 754 -18.23 14.18 -45.84
CA ARG A 754 -19.69 14.08 -45.87
C ARG A 754 -20.32 14.98 -44.84
N LYS A 755 -21.02 15.98 -45.37
CA LYS A 755 -21.75 17.02 -44.66
C LYS A 755 -22.76 16.42 -43.70
N GLU A 756 -22.93 17.07 -42.56
CA GLU A 756 -24.09 16.88 -41.70
C GLU A 756 -25.35 17.35 -42.44
N ASP A 757 -26.25 16.41 -42.75
CA ASP A 757 -27.65 16.73 -43.05
C ASP A 757 -28.50 16.42 -41.82
N ALA A 758 -29.23 17.42 -41.33
CA ALA A 758 -30.11 17.29 -40.18
C ALA A 758 -31.31 16.38 -40.52
N SER A 759 -31.41 15.25 -39.83
CA SER A 759 -32.53 14.30 -39.90
C SER A 759 -32.84 13.78 -38.50
N ASP A 760 -34.12 13.70 -38.12
CA ASP A 760 -34.58 13.10 -36.86
C ASP A 760 -33.95 11.71 -36.65
N GLY A 761 -32.94 11.64 -35.77
CA GLY A 761 -31.95 10.57 -35.80
C GLY A 761 -31.67 9.94 -34.44
N LYS A 762 -32.26 8.77 -34.19
CA LYS A 762 -31.89 7.90 -33.07
C LYS A 762 -30.46 7.36 -33.31
N VAL A 763 -29.50 7.72 -32.44
CA VAL A 763 -28.11 7.30 -32.59
C VAL A 763 -27.92 5.89 -32.01
N ALA A 764 -27.48 4.93 -32.83
CA ALA A 764 -27.17 3.58 -32.34
C ALA A 764 -25.85 3.60 -31.52
N LEU A 765 -25.83 2.94 -30.36
CA LEU A 765 -24.57 2.71 -29.65
C LEU A 765 -23.67 1.75 -30.46
N PRO A 766 -22.34 1.97 -30.47
CA PRO A 766 -21.41 1.13 -31.22
C PRO A 766 -21.42 -0.31 -30.69
N LYS A 767 -21.36 -1.29 -31.59
CA LYS A 767 -21.32 -2.71 -31.26
C LYS A 767 -19.90 -3.26 -31.26
N PRO A 768 -19.60 -4.26 -30.41
CA PRO A 768 -18.36 -5.03 -30.54
C PRO A 768 -18.25 -5.68 -31.94
N GLU A 769 -17.04 -5.66 -32.48
CA GLU A 769 -16.75 -6.23 -33.79
C GLU A 769 -17.05 -7.74 -33.79
N GLY A 770 -17.91 -8.19 -34.71
CA GLY A 770 -18.41 -9.56 -34.78
C GLY A 770 -19.76 -9.83 -34.09
N CYS A 771 -20.39 -8.87 -33.38
CA CYS A 771 -21.68 -9.09 -32.75
C CYS A 771 -22.89 -8.74 -33.65
N SER A 772 -23.70 -9.75 -34.02
CA SER A 772 -24.92 -9.59 -34.82
C SER A 772 -26.12 -9.06 -34.01
N GLU A 773 -27.16 -8.53 -34.67
CA GLU A 773 -28.43 -8.14 -34.02
C GLU A 773 -29.10 -9.26 -33.21
N SER A 774 -28.90 -10.52 -33.60
CA SER A 774 -29.42 -11.68 -32.87
C SER A 774 -28.71 -11.95 -31.54
N VAL A 775 -27.52 -11.37 -31.33
CA VAL A 775 -26.67 -11.58 -30.14
C VAL A 775 -26.57 -10.30 -29.31
N CYS A 776 -26.20 -9.18 -29.95
CA CYS A 776 -26.19 -7.83 -29.37
C CYS A 776 -27.28 -6.97 -30.06
N PRO A 777 -28.50 -6.87 -29.50
CA PRO A 777 -29.52 -5.98 -30.04
C PRO A 777 -29.06 -4.51 -29.98
N THR A 778 -29.34 -3.74 -31.02
CA THR A 778 -29.03 -2.29 -31.02
C THR A 778 -29.78 -1.56 -29.90
N VAL A 779 -29.02 -0.84 -29.08
CA VAL A 779 -29.52 0.16 -28.14
C VAL A 779 -29.40 1.52 -28.81
N TYR A 780 -30.50 2.29 -28.81
CA TYR A 780 -30.52 3.63 -29.38
C TYR A 780 -30.44 4.68 -28.29
N VAL A 781 -29.53 5.64 -28.43
CA VAL A 781 -29.58 6.91 -27.70
C VAL A 781 -30.68 7.77 -28.34
N THR A 782 -31.73 8.06 -27.58
CA THR A 782 -32.82 8.96 -28.02
C THR A 782 -32.52 10.41 -27.67
N LYS A 783 -31.72 10.65 -26.63
CA LYS A 783 -31.20 11.96 -26.25
C LYS A 783 -29.93 11.79 -25.43
N ASN A 784 -28.93 12.64 -25.66
CA ASN A 784 -27.68 12.64 -24.92
C ASN A 784 -27.63 13.89 -24.02
N HIS A 785 -27.34 13.72 -22.73
CA HIS A 785 -27.14 14.81 -21.77
C HIS A 785 -25.67 14.79 -21.30
N SER A 786 -25.21 15.84 -20.61
CA SER A 786 -23.81 15.94 -20.18
C SER A 786 -23.36 14.80 -19.25
N ASN A 787 -24.28 14.26 -18.45
CA ASN A 787 -24.00 13.30 -17.39
C ASN A 787 -24.64 11.91 -17.60
N PHE A 788 -25.60 11.79 -18.52
CA PHE A 788 -26.32 10.55 -18.81
C PHE A 788 -26.98 10.54 -20.20
N MET A 789 -27.41 9.37 -20.66
CA MET A 789 -28.12 9.17 -21.92
C MET A 789 -29.55 8.68 -21.66
N GLU A 790 -30.50 9.13 -22.48
CA GLU A 790 -31.79 8.47 -22.66
C GLU A 790 -31.63 7.35 -23.69
N LEU A 791 -32.01 6.13 -23.30
CA LEU A 791 -31.83 4.91 -24.06
C LEU A 791 -33.19 4.29 -24.43
N LEU A 792 -33.28 3.80 -25.66
CA LEU A 792 -34.38 3.00 -26.17
C LEU A 792 -33.84 1.64 -26.65
N LEU A 793 -34.29 0.57 -25.98
CA LEU A 793 -34.17 -0.79 -26.48
C LEU A 793 -35.46 -1.11 -27.28
N PRO A 794 -35.36 -1.56 -28.55
CA PRO A 794 -36.53 -1.90 -29.36
C PRO A 794 -37.43 -2.95 -28.73
N SER A 795 -38.68 -3.01 -29.21
CA SER A 795 -39.67 -4.01 -28.82
C SER A 795 -39.11 -5.43 -28.93
N ARG A 796 -39.36 -6.26 -27.91
CA ARG A 796 -38.86 -7.64 -27.82
C ARG A 796 -39.86 -8.56 -27.13
N ARG A 797 -39.87 -9.82 -27.58
CA ARG A 797 -40.42 -10.96 -26.86
C ARG A 797 -39.26 -11.72 -26.20
N SER A 798 -39.40 -12.07 -24.93
CA SER A 798 -38.34 -12.69 -24.13
C SER A 798 -38.91 -13.78 -23.22
N VAL A 799 -38.15 -14.85 -22.98
CA VAL A 799 -38.39 -15.74 -21.84
C VAL A 799 -37.56 -15.24 -20.67
N CYS A 800 -38.22 -15.03 -19.52
CA CYS A 800 -37.63 -14.53 -18.30
C CYS A 800 -37.79 -15.53 -17.15
N HIS A 801 -36.74 -15.69 -16.36
CA HIS A 801 -36.74 -16.40 -15.08
C HIS A 801 -36.49 -15.38 -13.96
N LEU A 802 -37.38 -15.31 -12.97
CA LEU A 802 -37.25 -14.46 -11.77
C LEU A 802 -37.18 -15.39 -10.54
N THR A 803 -36.13 -15.28 -9.73
CA THR A 803 -35.95 -16.11 -8.53
C THR A 803 -35.04 -15.44 -7.49
N LYS A 804 -34.98 -16.01 -6.28
CA LYS A 804 -34.13 -15.55 -5.17
C LYS A 804 -32.87 -16.43 -5.06
N LEU A 805 -31.70 -15.83 -4.88
CA LEU A 805 -30.40 -16.54 -4.94
C LEU A 805 -29.44 -16.10 -3.82
N CYS A 806 -28.58 -17.02 -3.37
CA CYS A 806 -27.49 -16.75 -2.43
C CYS A 806 -26.10 -16.79 -3.12
N GLY A 807 -25.30 -15.72 -3.04
CA GLY A 807 -23.84 -15.77 -3.24
C GLY A 807 -23.26 -15.14 -4.52
N ASP A 808 -21.93 -15.29 -4.68
CA ASP A 808 -21.08 -14.71 -5.75
C ASP A 808 -21.73 -14.85 -7.15
N PRO A 809 -21.68 -13.80 -8.01
CA PRO A 809 -22.28 -13.79 -9.34
C PRO A 809 -21.98 -15.03 -10.22
N ARG A 810 -20.81 -15.68 -10.06
CA ARG A 810 -20.46 -16.91 -10.81
C ARG A 810 -21.31 -18.13 -10.45
N THR A 811 -21.78 -18.22 -9.21
CA THR A 811 -22.68 -19.28 -8.74
C THR A 811 -24.13 -18.99 -9.13
N SER A 812 -24.55 -17.74 -8.94
CA SER A 812 -25.92 -17.27 -9.14
C SER A 812 -26.34 -17.30 -10.62
N GLY A 813 -25.44 -16.93 -11.55
CA GLY A 813 -25.74 -16.93 -12.99
C GLY A 813 -26.13 -18.31 -13.55
N ARG A 814 -25.53 -19.41 -13.09
CA ARG A 814 -25.87 -20.77 -13.56
C ARG A 814 -27.25 -21.22 -13.10
N GLN A 815 -27.65 -20.89 -11.88
CA GLN A 815 -28.99 -21.23 -11.36
C GLN A 815 -30.07 -20.43 -12.09
N LEU A 816 -29.80 -19.15 -12.36
CA LEU A 816 -30.70 -18.25 -13.06
C LEU A 816 -30.92 -18.64 -14.54
N ILE A 817 -29.88 -19.12 -15.23
CA ILE A 817 -29.95 -19.46 -16.67
C ILE A 817 -30.41 -20.90 -16.95
N ARG A 818 -30.27 -21.85 -16.01
CA ARG A 818 -30.57 -23.27 -16.25
C ARG A 818 -32.03 -23.55 -16.67
N PRO A 819 -33.08 -22.96 -16.04
CA PRO A 819 -34.45 -23.15 -16.51
C PRO A 819 -34.67 -22.63 -17.94
N ILE A 820 -34.10 -21.46 -18.25
CA ILE A 820 -34.18 -20.83 -19.58
C ILE A 820 -33.54 -21.74 -20.64
N LEU A 821 -32.37 -22.33 -20.37
CA LEU A 821 -31.76 -23.31 -21.27
C LEU A 821 -32.57 -24.60 -21.42
N GLY A 822 -33.32 -25.02 -20.39
CA GLY A 822 -34.29 -26.11 -20.49
C GLY A 822 -35.36 -25.81 -21.54
N TYR A 823 -35.98 -24.63 -21.43
CA TYR A 823 -36.98 -24.14 -22.39
C TYR A 823 -36.47 -24.12 -23.84
N PHE A 824 -35.26 -23.56 -24.09
CA PHE A 824 -34.66 -23.56 -25.43
C PHE A 824 -34.33 -24.98 -25.95
N ASN A 825 -34.04 -25.93 -25.06
CA ASN A 825 -33.78 -27.33 -25.40
C ASN A 825 -35.05 -28.20 -25.57
N GLY A 826 -36.24 -27.61 -25.50
CA GLY A 826 -37.52 -28.28 -25.75
C GLY A 826 -38.41 -28.44 -24.53
N ASP A 827 -38.06 -27.90 -23.35
CA ASP A 827 -38.96 -27.88 -22.19
C ASP A 827 -40.03 -26.77 -22.30
N ASN A 828 -40.87 -26.93 -23.32
CA ASN A 828 -41.98 -26.05 -23.67
C ASN A 828 -43.15 -26.87 -24.21
N SER A 829 -44.33 -26.27 -24.26
CA SER A 829 -45.60 -26.92 -24.62
C SER A 829 -45.63 -27.59 -26.00
N ALA A 830 -44.71 -27.23 -26.91
CA ALA A 830 -44.58 -27.83 -28.24
C ALA A 830 -43.41 -28.82 -28.37
N ASN A 831 -42.68 -29.12 -27.29
CA ASN A 831 -41.42 -29.90 -27.30
C ASN A 831 -40.36 -29.39 -28.30
N LYS A 832 -40.40 -28.09 -28.63
CA LYS A 832 -39.66 -27.51 -29.77
C LYS A 832 -38.30 -27.00 -29.33
N LYS A 833 -37.23 -27.51 -29.95
CA LYS A 833 -35.87 -26.95 -29.77
C LYS A 833 -35.74 -25.62 -30.51
N ILE A 834 -35.45 -24.55 -29.77
CA ILE A 834 -35.27 -23.19 -30.29
C ILE A 834 -33.77 -22.90 -30.32
N LYS A 835 -33.20 -22.78 -31.52
CA LYS A 835 -31.78 -22.45 -31.75
C LYS A 835 -31.61 -20.93 -31.92
N ASN A 836 -30.38 -20.44 -31.77
CA ASN A 836 -29.98 -19.04 -31.98
C ASN A 836 -30.69 -18.03 -31.08
N PHE A 837 -30.47 -18.12 -29.76
CA PHE A 837 -30.99 -17.15 -28.78
C PHE A 837 -29.93 -16.13 -28.35
N ALA A 838 -30.37 -14.92 -27.96
CA ALA A 838 -29.48 -13.81 -27.61
C ALA A 838 -28.77 -14.00 -26.27
N VAL A 839 -27.78 -13.14 -25.98
CA VAL A 839 -27.17 -13.03 -24.64
C VAL A 839 -28.28 -12.72 -23.61
N PRO A 840 -28.32 -13.41 -22.46
CA PRO A 840 -29.28 -13.12 -21.41
C PRO A 840 -29.08 -11.71 -20.85
N LEU A 841 -30.17 -10.93 -20.79
CA LEU A 841 -30.18 -9.68 -20.05
C LEU A 841 -30.36 -9.98 -18.56
N PHE A 842 -29.40 -9.58 -17.73
CA PHE A 842 -29.47 -9.76 -16.29
C PHE A 842 -30.00 -8.53 -15.58
N LYS A 843 -30.95 -8.76 -14.67
CA LYS A 843 -31.59 -7.74 -13.84
C LYS A 843 -31.50 -8.18 -12.39
N VAL A 844 -31.21 -7.23 -11.52
CA VAL A 844 -31.12 -7.43 -10.07
C VAL A 844 -32.04 -6.40 -9.43
N ARG A 845 -32.78 -6.83 -8.41
CA ARG A 845 -33.51 -5.95 -7.51
C ARG A 845 -32.53 -5.20 -6.61
N LEU A 846 -32.61 -3.87 -6.60
CA LEU A 846 -31.94 -3.05 -5.59
C LEU A 846 -32.88 -2.92 -4.39
N TYR A 847 -32.31 -2.72 -3.21
CA TYR A 847 -33.08 -2.48 -1.99
C TYR A 847 -32.97 -1.02 -1.61
N SER A 848 -34.05 -0.44 -1.11
CA SER A 848 -34.03 0.90 -0.53
C SER A 848 -33.10 0.95 0.69
N ALA A 849 -32.57 2.13 1.03
CA ALA A 849 -31.72 2.28 2.22
C ALA A 849 -32.43 1.80 3.50
N GLU A 850 -33.76 2.02 3.60
CA GLU A 850 -34.58 1.53 4.71
C GLU A 850 -34.81 0.00 4.70
N GLU A 851 -34.59 -0.69 3.58
CA GLU A 851 -34.63 -2.16 3.47
C GLU A 851 -33.27 -2.78 3.77
N GLU A 852 -32.17 -2.16 3.34
CA GLU A 852 -30.82 -2.59 3.71
C GLU A 852 -30.57 -2.39 5.22
N GLU A 853 -31.04 -1.30 5.82
CA GLU A 853 -30.98 -1.05 7.27
C GLU A 853 -31.81 -2.05 8.09
N LYS A 854 -32.83 -2.69 7.49
CA LYS A 854 -33.60 -3.80 8.09
C LYS A 854 -32.86 -5.16 8.02
N GLY A 855 -31.69 -5.23 7.40
CA GLY A 855 -30.83 -6.43 7.41
C GLY A 855 -31.37 -7.59 6.58
N ILE A 856 -31.91 -7.34 5.39
CA ILE A 856 -32.39 -8.38 4.47
C ILE A 856 -31.25 -9.35 4.14
N SER A 857 -31.53 -10.65 4.29
CA SER A 857 -30.57 -11.72 4.02
C SER A 857 -30.06 -11.66 2.57
N PRO A 858 -28.75 -11.86 2.30
CA PRO A 858 -28.24 -11.96 0.93
C PRO A 858 -28.92 -13.04 0.08
N CYS A 859 -29.58 -14.03 0.71
CA CYS A 859 -30.37 -15.06 0.04
C CYS A 859 -31.77 -14.63 -0.42
N ASP A 860 -32.29 -13.52 0.11
CA ASP A 860 -33.62 -13.01 -0.23
C ASP A 860 -33.62 -12.08 -1.46
N ARG A 861 -32.43 -11.81 -2.03
CA ARG A 861 -32.22 -10.93 -3.18
C ARG A 861 -32.86 -11.51 -4.45
N GLU A 862 -33.72 -10.72 -5.10
CA GLU A 862 -34.42 -11.11 -6.33
C GLU A 862 -33.57 -10.83 -7.58
N TYR A 863 -33.34 -11.87 -8.38
CA TYR A 863 -32.62 -11.82 -9.64
C TYR A 863 -33.54 -12.25 -10.80
N GLN A 864 -33.46 -11.54 -11.93
CA GLN A 864 -34.14 -11.90 -13.17
C GLN A 864 -33.12 -12.05 -14.31
N ALA A 865 -33.22 -13.12 -15.10
CA ALA A 865 -32.60 -13.19 -16.42
C ALA A 865 -33.68 -13.24 -17.50
N CYS A 866 -33.49 -12.51 -18.59
CA CYS A 866 -34.39 -12.49 -19.74
C CYS A 866 -33.62 -12.71 -21.04
N VAL A 867 -33.95 -13.76 -21.80
CA VAL A 867 -33.36 -14.04 -23.11
C VAL A 867 -34.35 -13.66 -24.21
N ARG A 868 -33.91 -12.88 -25.22
CA ARG A 868 -34.72 -12.54 -26.40
C ARG A 868 -35.01 -13.78 -27.22
N LEU A 869 -36.28 -13.92 -27.63
CA LEU A 869 -36.76 -14.98 -28.52
C LEU A 869 -36.58 -14.53 -29.98
N PRO A 870 -36.19 -15.41 -30.92
CA PRO A 870 -35.98 -15.01 -32.30
C PRO A 870 -37.28 -14.62 -32.98
N ASP A 871 -37.25 -13.56 -33.79
CA ASP A 871 -38.44 -12.99 -34.45
C ASP A 871 -39.06 -13.93 -35.49
N GLU A 872 -38.30 -14.92 -35.95
CA GLU A 872 -38.72 -16.02 -36.84
C GLU A 872 -39.88 -16.86 -36.28
N TYR A 873 -40.08 -16.89 -34.96
CA TYR A 873 -41.09 -17.69 -34.29
C TYR A 873 -42.35 -16.86 -34.09
N LYS A 874 -43.32 -16.96 -35.02
CA LYS A 874 -44.63 -16.31 -34.86
C LYS A 874 -45.35 -16.87 -33.63
N ASP A 875 -45.57 -18.18 -33.62
CA ASP A 875 -46.15 -18.93 -32.51
C ASP A 875 -45.04 -19.45 -31.59
N ILE A 876 -44.99 -18.90 -30.38
CA ILE A 876 -43.99 -19.23 -29.36
C ILE A 876 -44.66 -20.18 -28.35
N PRO A 877 -44.07 -21.36 -28.08
CA PRO A 877 -44.67 -22.29 -27.14
C PRO A 877 -44.53 -21.77 -25.70
N GLU A 878 -45.58 -21.90 -24.89
CA GLU A 878 -45.52 -21.59 -23.46
C GLU A 878 -44.50 -22.49 -22.73
N PRO A 879 -43.79 -21.99 -21.70
CA PRO A 879 -42.86 -22.80 -20.91
C PRO A 879 -43.62 -23.79 -20.03
N ASN A 880 -43.08 -25.01 -19.89
CA ASN A 880 -43.63 -25.99 -18.94
C ASN A 880 -43.23 -25.68 -17.49
N ASN A 881 -42.04 -25.09 -17.29
CA ASN A 881 -41.58 -24.64 -15.98
C ASN A 881 -42.32 -23.35 -15.55
N LYS A 882 -43.02 -23.42 -14.42
CA LYS A 882 -43.80 -22.31 -13.82
C LYS A 882 -42.95 -21.13 -13.31
N GLU A 883 -41.64 -21.30 -13.17
CA GLU A 883 -40.68 -20.23 -12.83
C GLU A 883 -40.33 -19.35 -14.04
N LEU A 884 -40.71 -19.78 -15.25
CA LEU A 884 -40.51 -19.04 -16.49
C LEU A 884 -41.76 -18.27 -16.90
N SER A 885 -41.55 -17.08 -17.48
CA SER A 885 -42.60 -16.22 -18.00
C SER A 885 -42.21 -15.68 -19.38
N ILE A 886 -43.18 -15.53 -20.28
CA ILE A 886 -42.99 -14.85 -21.56
C ILE A 886 -43.32 -13.36 -21.37
N PHE A 887 -42.32 -12.50 -21.56
CA PHE A 887 -42.45 -11.06 -21.47
C PHE A 887 -42.45 -10.41 -22.86
N THR A 888 -43.41 -9.53 -23.13
CA THR A 888 -43.52 -8.80 -24.41
C THR A 888 -43.53 -7.29 -24.17
N ALA A 889 -42.44 -6.61 -24.54
CA ALA A 889 -42.35 -5.16 -24.51
C ALA A 889 -42.86 -4.56 -25.83
N SER A 890 -44.16 -4.29 -25.93
CA SER A 890 -44.81 -3.84 -27.17
C SER A 890 -44.41 -2.43 -27.65
N LYS A 891 -43.91 -1.56 -26.75
CA LYS A 891 -43.45 -0.20 -27.08
C LYS A 891 -41.92 -0.01 -27.03
N GLY A 892 -41.16 -1.09 -26.80
CA GLY A 892 -39.75 -1.00 -26.42
C GLY A 892 -39.56 -0.71 -24.93
N LEU A 893 -38.31 -0.77 -24.46
CA LEU A 893 -37.92 -0.40 -23.11
C LEU A 893 -37.14 0.91 -23.16
N HIS A 894 -37.71 1.95 -22.53
CA HIS A 894 -37.03 3.22 -22.32
C HIS A 894 -36.31 3.18 -20.97
N GLY A 895 -35.16 3.85 -20.87
CA GLY A 895 -34.42 4.00 -19.63
C GLY A 895 -33.35 5.07 -19.71
N TYR A 896 -32.65 5.30 -18.61
CA TYR A 896 -31.49 6.17 -18.54
C TYR A 896 -30.23 5.30 -18.36
N GLY A 897 -29.09 5.75 -18.87
CA GLY A 897 -27.83 5.04 -18.74
C GLY A 897 -26.61 5.95 -18.74
N ILE A 898 -25.53 5.49 -18.09
CA ILE A 898 -24.21 6.12 -18.13
C ILE A 898 -23.19 5.12 -18.69
N ALA A 899 -22.16 5.64 -19.35
CA ALA A 899 -21.07 4.82 -19.87
C ALA A 899 -20.09 4.46 -18.73
N VAL A 900 -19.95 3.17 -18.44
CA VAL A 900 -18.96 2.64 -17.49
C VAL A 900 -17.82 2.00 -18.28
N ARG A 901 -16.56 2.31 -17.94
CA ARG A 901 -15.38 1.76 -18.63
C ARG A 901 -14.81 0.56 -17.87
N GLY A 902 -14.47 -0.51 -18.60
CA GLY A 902 -13.84 -1.71 -18.04
C GLY A 902 -14.83 -2.81 -17.64
N HIS A 903 -14.32 -3.88 -17.01
CA HIS A 903 -15.15 -5.00 -16.57
C HIS A 903 -16.11 -4.57 -15.46
N VAL A 904 -17.41 -4.70 -15.70
CA VAL A 904 -18.46 -4.26 -14.77
C VAL A 904 -18.61 -5.27 -13.62
N SER A 905 -18.00 -4.98 -12.46
CA SER A 905 -18.25 -5.75 -11.23
C SER A 905 -19.61 -5.38 -10.62
N GLU A 906 -20.05 -6.13 -9.59
CA GLU A 906 -21.29 -5.78 -8.88
C GLU A 906 -21.17 -4.43 -8.15
N ALA A 907 -20.04 -4.19 -7.47
CA ALA A 907 -19.75 -2.92 -6.79
C ALA A 907 -19.71 -1.74 -7.77
N VAL A 908 -18.96 -1.85 -8.87
CA VAL A 908 -18.82 -0.80 -9.90
C VAL A 908 -20.18 -0.44 -10.51
N ALA A 909 -21.04 -1.43 -10.76
CA ALA A 909 -22.39 -1.16 -11.26
C ALA A 909 -23.31 -0.56 -10.20
N SER A 910 -23.18 -0.94 -8.93
CA SER A 910 -23.97 -0.37 -7.84
C SER A 910 -23.65 1.11 -7.65
N GLU A 911 -22.35 1.45 -7.64
CA GLU A 911 -21.84 2.81 -7.57
C GLU A 911 -22.29 3.64 -8.79
N ALA A 912 -22.12 3.11 -10.00
CA ALA A 912 -22.60 3.74 -11.24
C ALA A 912 -24.12 3.97 -11.24
N THR A 913 -24.92 3.01 -10.75
CA THR A 913 -26.38 3.14 -10.68
C THR A 913 -26.80 4.19 -9.64
N SER A 914 -26.18 4.18 -8.45
CA SER A 914 -26.39 5.23 -7.44
C SER A 914 -26.03 6.62 -7.99
N THR A 915 -24.93 6.72 -8.74
CA THR A 915 -24.48 7.97 -9.38
C THR A 915 -25.51 8.48 -10.40
N LEU A 916 -26.04 7.60 -11.25
CA LEU A 916 -27.10 7.93 -12.19
C LEU A 916 -28.38 8.38 -11.47
N MET A 917 -28.84 7.67 -10.43
CA MET A 917 -30.04 8.04 -9.68
C MET A 917 -29.88 9.41 -9.00
N GLN A 918 -28.77 9.66 -8.31
CA GLN A 918 -28.45 10.95 -7.71
C GLN A 918 -28.38 12.07 -8.75
N THR A 919 -27.88 11.79 -9.96
CA THR A 919 -27.85 12.74 -11.08
C THR A 919 -29.26 13.08 -11.56
N LEU A 920 -30.11 12.07 -11.80
CA LEU A 920 -31.49 12.26 -12.22
C LEU A 920 -32.32 13.04 -11.18
N ASP A 921 -32.12 12.75 -9.89
CA ASP A 921 -32.75 13.48 -8.79
C ASP A 921 -32.26 14.94 -8.70
N LYS A 922 -30.95 15.18 -8.84
CA LYS A 922 -30.36 16.53 -8.87
C LYS A 922 -30.86 17.36 -10.05
N GLU A 923 -31.09 16.73 -11.20
CA GLU A 923 -31.57 17.38 -12.42
C GLU A 923 -33.12 17.40 -12.53
N ASN A 924 -33.84 16.95 -11.48
CA ASN A 924 -35.32 16.85 -11.45
C ASN A 924 -35.93 16.05 -12.62
N VAL A 925 -35.22 15.04 -13.13
CA VAL A 925 -35.71 14.19 -14.21
C VAL A 925 -36.66 13.14 -13.65
N PRO A 926 -37.94 13.08 -14.08
CA PRO A 926 -38.89 12.13 -13.54
C PRO A 926 -38.59 10.71 -14.03
N TYR A 927 -38.21 9.83 -13.11
CA TYR A 927 -38.10 8.38 -13.32
C TYR A 927 -39.06 7.64 -12.38
N ASP A 928 -39.42 6.39 -12.72
CA ASP A 928 -40.37 5.60 -11.92
C ASP A 928 -39.72 5.07 -10.63
N LYS A 929 -39.95 5.81 -9.54
CA LYS A 929 -39.49 5.49 -8.18
C LYS A 929 -40.25 4.33 -7.51
N ALA A 930 -41.38 3.88 -8.05
CA ALA A 930 -42.07 2.68 -7.59
C ALA A 930 -41.50 1.41 -8.25
N SER A 931 -40.70 1.56 -9.30
CA SER A 931 -39.99 0.49 -10.01
C SER A 931 -38.52 0.35 -9.59
N GLU A 932 -38.23 0.30 -8.29
CA GLU A 932 -36.86 0.29 -7.71
C GLU A 932 -35.90 -0.84 -8.21
N ASN A 933 -36.39 -1.79 -9.02
CA ASN A 933 -36.02 -3.20 -8.87
C ASN A 933 -35.49 -3.91 -10.12
N CYS A 934 -34.77 -3.23 -11.05
CA CYS A 934 -34.21 -3.90 -12.23
C CYS A 934 -32.92 -3.26 -12.82
N ARG A 935 -31.75 -3.81 -12.47
CA ARG A 935 -30.51 -3.67 -13.28
C ARG A 935 -30.73 -4.15 -14.74
N SER A 936 -29.85 -3.79 -15.66
CA SER A 936 -29.83 -4.32 -17.03
C SER A 936 -28.38 -4.47 -17.51
N ILE A 937 -27.75 -5.59 -17.15
CA ILE A 937 -26.39 -5.90 -17.61
C ILE A 937 -26.49 -6.46 -19.03
N GLN A 938 -25.76 -5.82 -19.94
CA GLN A 938 -25.36 -6.35 -21.23
C GLN A 938 -23.85 -6.13 -21.30
N GLU A 939 -23.08 -7.23 -21.36
CA GLU A 939 -21.62 -7.20 -21.57
C GLU A 939 -21.27 -6.84 -23.02
#